data_AF-W6UPG2-F1
#
_entry.id   AF-W6UPG2-F1
#
_cell.length_a   1.000
_cell.length_b   1.000
_cell.length_c   1.000
_cell.angle_alpha   90.00
_cell.angle_beta   90.00
_cell.angle_gamma   90.00
#
_symmetry.space_group_name_H-M   'P 1'
#
loop_
_entity.id
_entity.type
_entity.pdbx_description
1 polymer ?
#
loop_
_entity_poly.entity_id
_entity_poly.type
_entity_poly.pdbx_seq_one_letter_code
_entity_poly.pdbx_strand_id
1 'polypeptide(L)'
;MSVTELIHNFYEEETVLLLDIFARPSWLTALQRSIRWEVQELQSQRQLATSQSDINRLEGLIHQLVEETAEKDRKYQDLQKQYFAREQRLRTSLGRPRSRVAGSVSLAERENLLKKVIALKKERDDLYERLKHSENERTNVQSQLARQNDLFERTSAITKLVERYGFDRKLDGEFFQWRPLVAKSGAPDYKLQLQLSQQKEKIEYLEGLTRRQERQIAKMEEENVDLTEAMKEKEAAWKNYAKRSPAKPKVLNTETTGVQTHLPETSSGDDLQQTRCLLNKVRSQIVQLKAEHVIELAKLNAKERSPPPQMPKSPSAAPRNDAEILYRLSDLEANLCSQVEANSNKLEAALGEITRLRARSNQDEKAVVMACVSDLKADLQNRDEQIQKLVSTVKESKDQATSAMEECTGLRKELEKKRVEVQKAQKELQKQMQAQSATREQTSEAVEQLSKKVKSLTSQLEKKNEIHQRLNSRISEVESANSKLLAELQTKKVSTVDKAFVSQLTERIRKLELENAKLRAPASAQVAGSTHNFRADAATGEAQQGSEEDLKLVLKQLKLAQRERDAARKQLLKTDANLKRTEKHNRLLLNRLRLQPGEGSYLRSWARSTPNRTTNTSAKELAPIQLRQELNVAREDNAKLKIRNAKLEASVARLEEQLQQLKMTRPYGPSLDKVDTAAKGKQPSGTTGKTAAELEVVIIKMKSILDRTLGENARLKRLLTHTTNRASLQSLQSENRRLRERLEQAEDATGAALAEHQIESDRSLAHLTSEYDKLRAQLLKVFLLKRAYDKWSFGSGV
;
A
#
# COMPACT_ATOMS: atom_id res chain seq x y z
N MET A 1 -60.51 69.75 -54.52
CA MET A 1 -59.64 68.74 -53.91
C MET A 1 -60.44 67.47 -53.75
N SER A 2 -60.11 66.43 -54.53
CA SER A 2 -60.79 65.14 -54.43
C SER A 2 -60.21 64.33 -53.27
N VAL A 3 -61.01 63.42 -52.70
CA VAL A 3 -60.60 62.50 -51.62
C VAL A 3 -59.37 61.66 -52.02
N THR A 4 -59.14 61.46 -53.31
CA THR A 4 -57.95 60.80 -53.85
C THR A 4 -56.66 61.62 -53.69
N GLU A 5 -56.70 62.95 -53.73
CA GLU A 5 -55.52 63.79 -53.44
C GLU A 5 -55.20 63.82 -51.94
N LEU A 6 -56.21 63.73 -51.08
CA LEU A 6 -56.01 63.70 -49.62
C LEU A 6 -55.37 62.39 -49.17
N ILE A 7 -55.75 61.26 -49.79
CA ILE A 7 -55.19 59.94 -49.48
C ILE A 7 -53.75 59.82 -50.02
N HIS A 8 -53.46 60.36 -51.20
CA HIS A 8 -52.10 60.30 -51.77
C HIS A 8 -51.10 61.12 -50.95
N ASN A 9 -51.49 62.31 -50.47
CA ASN A 9 -50.62 63.14 -49.62
C ASN A 9 -50.42 62.54 -48.21
N PHE A 10 -51.42 61.84 -47.66
CA PHE A 10 -51.28 61.19 -46.36
C PHE A 10 -50.31 60.00 -46.41
N TYR A 11 -50.34 59.21 -47.50
CA TYR A 11 -49.40 58.11 -47.69
C TYR A 11 -47.98 58.56 -48.05
N GLU A 12 -47.80 59.69 -48.75
CA GLU A 12 -46.47 60.24 -49.01
C GLU A 12 -45.84 60.86 -47.75
N GLU A 13 -46.59 61.55 -46.90
CA GLU A 13 -46.04 62.10 -45.65
C GLU A 13 -45.71 61.00 -44.62
N GLU A 14 -46.53 59.94 -44.49
CA GLU A 14 -46.21 58.81 -43.61
C GLU A 14 -45.03 57.97 -44.11
N THR A 15 -44.90 57.77 -45.42
CA THR A 15 -43.76 57.02 -45.98
C THR A 15 -42.46 57.82 -45.91
N VAL A 16 -42.50 59.14 -46.09
CA VAL A 16 -41.33 60.01 -45.91
C VAL A 16 -40.92 60.06 -44.43
N LEU A 17 -41.86 60.17 -43.48
CA LEU A 17 -41.54 60.16 -42.05
C LEU A 17 -40.99 58.80 -41.58
N LEU A 18 -41.50 57.68 -42.11
CA LEU A 18 -40.93 56.36 -41.84
C LEU A 18 -39.54 56.21 -42.47
N LEU A 19 -39.33 56.62 -43.72
CA LEU A 19 -38.02 56.58 -44.36
C LEU A 19 -36.99 57.46 -43.64
N ASP A 20 -37.37 58.61 -43.12
CA ASP A 20 -36.47 59.53 -42.42
C ASP A 20 -36.12 59.06 -40.99
N ILE A 21 -36.99 58.26 -40.36
CA ILE A 21 -36.69 57.57 -39.10
C ILE A 21 -35.74 56.37 -39.34
N PHE A 22 -35.92 55.63 -40.43
CA PHE A 22 -35.05 54.51 -40.82
C PHE A 22 -33.70 54.95 -41.42
N ALA A 23 -33.62 56.13 -42.05
CA ALA A 23 -32.40 56.68 -42.65
C ALA A 23 -31.44 57.30 -41.62
N ARG A 24 -31.88 57.54 -40.38
CA ARG A 24 -31.00 58.06 -39.32
C ARG A 24 -29.98 56.98 -38.90
N PRO A 25 -28.66 57.23 -39.04
CA PRO A 25 -27.61 56.27 -38.68
C PRO A 25 -27.68 55.79 -37.22
N SER A 26 -28.29 56.59 -36.34
CA SER A 26 -28.50 56.26 -34.93
C SER A 26 -29.48 55.10 -34.71
N TRP A 27 -30.49 54.92 -35.56
CA TRP A 27 -31.48 53.85 -35.40
C TRP A 27 -30.93 52.50 -35.89
N LEU A 28 -30.28 52.49 -37.06
CA LEU A 28 -29.56 51.32 -37.58
C LEU A 28 -28.47 50.84 -36.62
N THR A 29 -27.71 51.76 -36.00
CA THR A 29 -26.70 51.39 -35.00
C THR A 29 -27.32 50.90 -33.70
N ALA A 30 -28.48 51.43 -33.28
CA ALA A 30 -29.22 50.91 -32.12
C ALA A 30 -29.77 49.51 -32.38
N LEU A 31 -30.36 49.27 -33.56
CA LEU A 31 -30.87 47.96 -33.97
C LEU A 31 -29.74 46.93 -34.08
N GLN A 32 -28.61 47.29 -34.70
CA GLN A 32 -27.42 46.42 -34.76
C GLN A 32 -26.85 46.10 -33.38
N ARG A 33 -26.87 47.05 -32.43
CA ARG A 33 -26.48 46.77 -31.04
C ARG A 33 -27.47 45.83 -30.36
N SER A 34 -28.77 46.01 -30.57
CA SER A 34 -29.82 45.15 -30.01
C SER A 34 -29.70 43.72 -30.51
N ILE A 35 -29.58 43.52 -31.83
CA ILE A 35 -29.40 42.20 -32.44
C ILE A 35 -28.09 41.55 -31.96
N ARG A 36 -27.00 42.33 -31.83
CA ARG A 36 -25.73 41.81 -31.32
C ARG A 36 -25.85 41.36 -29.86
N TRP A 37 -26.58 42.10 -29.04
CA TRP A 37 -26.88 41.72 -27.66
C TRP A 37 -27.73 40.45 -27.59
N GLU A 38 -28.79 40.34 -28.39
CA GLU A 38 -29.64 39.14 -28.46
C GLU A 38 -28.87 37.91 -28.93
N VAL A 39 -28.01 38.05 -29.95
CA VAL A 39 -27.16 36.94 -30.42
C VAL A 39 -26.15 36.53 -29.34
N GLN A 40 -25.56 37.48 -28.63
CA GLN A 40 -24.63 37.21 -27.53
C GLN A 40 -25.33 36.52 -26.36
N GLU A 41 -26.57 36.91 -26.06
CA GLU A 41 -27.41 36.30 -25.02
C GLU A 41 -27.85 34.88 -25.40
N LEU A 42 -28.24 34.65 -26.66
CA LEU A 42 -28.55 33.29 -27.14
C LEU A 42 -27.31 32.39 -27.15
N GLN A 43 -26.12 32.94 -27.41
CA GLN A 43 -24.86 32.20 -27.32
C GLN A 43 -24.51 31.87 -25.87
N SER A 44 -24.70 32.80 -24.92
CA SER A 44 -24.47 32.55 -23.50
C SER A 44 -25.43 31.48 -22.96
N GLN A 45 -26.70 31.51 -23.37
CA GLN A 45 -27.70 30.51 -22.99
C GLN A 45 -27.38 29.12 -23.56
N ARG A 46 -26.89 29.03 -24.82
CA ARG A 46 -26.43 27.75 -25.40
C ARG A 46 -25.19 27.20 -24.69
N GLN A 47 -24.25 28.06 -24.32
CA GLN A 47 -23.08 27.66 -23.51
C GLN A 47 -23.49 27.19 -22.11
N LEU A 48 -24.51 27.81 -21.52
CA LEU A 48 -25.06 27.39 -20.23
C LEU A 48 -25.80 26.06 -20.32
N ALA A 49 -26.56 25.82 -21.38
CA ALA A 49 -27.25 24.54 -21.63
C ALA A 49 -26.27 23.38 -21.88
N THR A 50 -25.20 23.62 -22.64
CA THR A 50 -24.13 22.62 -22.85
C THR A 50 -23.37 22.33 -21.56
N SER A 51 -23.01 23.37 -20.80
CA SER A 51 -22.41 23.21 -19.47
C SER A 51 -23.32 22.44 -18.51
N GLN A 52 -24.64 22.66 -18.57
CA GLN A 52 -25.61 21.92 -17.75
C GLN A 52 -25.71 20.45 -18.17
N SER A 53 -25.66 20.16 -19.48
CA SER A 53 -25.59 18.78 -19.98
C SER A 53 -24.33 18.07 -19.49
N ASP A 54 -23.19 18.75 -19.48
CA ASP A 54 -21.93 18.20 -18.98
C ASP A 54 -21.96 17.98 -17.47
N ILE A 55 -22.57 18.90 -16.71
CA ILE A 55 -22.83 18.73 -15.27
C ILE A 55 -23.68 17.48 -15.03
N ASN A 56 -24.79 17.32 -15.73
CA ASN A 56 -25.66 16.16 -15.57
C ASN A 56 -24.93 14.83 -15.92
N ARG A 57 -24.07 14.86 -16.94
CA ARG A 57 -23.23 13.70 -17.31
C ARG A 57 -22.22 13.37 -16.21
N LEU A 58 -21.56 14.38 -15.65
CA LEU A 58 -20.61 14.21 -14.55
C LEU A 58 -21.31 13.72 -13.27
N GLU A 59 -22.51 14.22 -12.97
CA GLU A 59 -23.33 13.72 -11.86
C GLU A 59 -23.70 12.24 -12.05
N GLY A 60 -24.05 11.83 -13.27
CA GLY A 60 -24.27 10.41 -13.60
C GLY A 60 -23.04 9.53 -13.35
N LEU A 61 -21.85 9.98 -13.77
CA LEU A 61 -20.59 9.26 -13.52
C LEU A 61 -20.24 9.22 -12.02
N ILE A 62 -20.49 10.31 -11.28
CA ILE A 62 -20.30 10.36 -9.83
C ILE A 62 -21.22 9.33 -9.14
N HIS A 63 -22.49 9.24 -9.54
CA HIS A 63 -23.42 8.25 -9.00
C HIS A 63 -22.95 6.81 -9.24
N GLN A 64 -22.48 6.50 -10.45
CA GLN A 64 -21.92 5.19 -10.78
C GLN A 64 -20.67 4.87 -9.94
N LEU A 65 -19.73 5.82 -9.81
CA LEU A 65 -18.54 5.64 -8.98
C LEU A 65 -18.86 5.47 -7.50
N VAL A 66 -19.86 6.19 -6.99
CA VAL A 66 -20.33 6.03 -5.60
C VAL A 66 -20.94 4.65 -5.39
N GLU A 67 -21.70 4.14 -6.34
CA GLU A 67 -22.29 2.79 -6.28
C GLU A 67 -21.23 1.70 -6.34
N GLU A 68 -20.26 1.80 -7.26
CA GLU A 68 -19.12 0.87 -7.34
C GLU A 68 -18.28 0.89 -6.05
N THR A 69 -18.05 2.07 -5.47
CA THR A 69 -17.31 2.21 -4.22
C THR A 69 -18.08 1.57 -3.06
N ALA A 70 -19.39 1.78 -2.99
CA ALA A 70 -20.24 1.16 -1.98
C ALA A 70 -20.28 -0.38 -2.12
N GLU A 71 -20.24 -0.90 -3.35
CA GLU A 71 -20.16 -2.35 -3.59
C GLU A 71 -18.80 -2.93 -3.18
N LYS A 72 -17.69 -2.23 -3.47
CA LYS A 72 -16.35 -2.61 -3.01
C LYS A 72 -16.26 -2.59 -1.48
N ASP A 73 -16.86 -1.60 -0.83
CA ASP A 73 -16.93 -1.52 0.64
C ASP A 73 -17.73 -2.68 1.24
N ARG A 74 -18.86 -3.07 0.62
CA ARG A 74 -19.62 -4.26 1.03
C ARG A 74 -18.78 -5.54 0.91
N LYS A 75 -18.08 -5.72 -0.22
CA LYS A 75 -17.18 -6.87 -0.44
C LYS A 75 -16.04 -6.89 0.59
N TYR A 76 -15.47 -5.74 0.92
CA TYR A 76 -14.43 -5.63 1.94
C TYR A 76 -14.95 -5.99 3.34
N GLN A 77 -16.13 -5.50 3.72
CA GLN A 77 -16.77 -5.86 4.99
C GLN A 77 -17.07 -7.36 5.08
N ASP A 78 -17.51 -7.98 3.98
CA ASP A 78 -17.78 -9.42 3.97
C ASP A 78 -16.50 -10.26 4.04
N LEU A 79 -15.42 -9.84 3.36
CA LEU A 79 -14.10 -10.43 3.53
C LEU A 79 -13.62 -10.28 4.99
N GLN A 80 -13.79 -9.10 5.60
CA GLN A 80 -13.41 -8.87 6.99
C GLN A 80 -14.19 -9.77 7.96
N LYS A 81 -15.50 -9.96 7.74
CA LYS A 81 -16.32 -10.93 8.50
C LYS A 81 -15.83 -12.36 8.31
N GLN A 82 -15.47 -12.75 7.08
CA GLN A 82 -14.91 -14.08 6.79
C GLN A 82 -13.55 -14.29 7.48
N TYR A 83 -12.68 -13.29 7.46
CA TYR A 83 -11.40 -13.31 8.17
C TYR A 83 -11.60 -13.45 9.68
N PHE A 84 -12.51 -12.66 10.26
CA PHE A 84 -12.83 -12.73 11.69
C PHE A 84 -13.41 -14.10 12.05
N ALA A 85 -14.34 -14.64 11.25
CA ALA A 85 -14.91 -15.97 11.46
C ALA A 85 -13.85 -17.08 11.32
N ARG A 86 -12.89 -16.93 10.39
CA ARG A 86 -11.76 -17.86 10.23
C ARG A 86 -10.79 -17.74 11.40
N GLU A 87 -10.49 -16.54 11.86
CA GLU A 87 -9.64 -16.31 13.03
C GLU A 87 -10.28 -16.87 14.30
N GLN A 88 -11.59 -16.68 14.49
CA GLN A 88 -12.32 -17.24 15.63
C GLN A 88 -12.37 -18.78 15.55
N ARG A 89 -12.52 -19.35 14.35
CA ARG A 89 -12.38 -20.81 14.12
C ARG A 89 -10.97 -21.31 14.42
N LEU A 90 -9.93 -20.54 14.06
CA LEU A 90 -8.53 -20.88 14.38
C LEU A 90 -8.24 -20.73 15.87
N ARG A 91 -8.76 -19.70 16.54
CA ARG A 91 -8.62 -19.52 18.00
C ARG A 91 -9.34 -20.62 18.77
N THR A 92 -10.52 -21.03 18.33
CA THR A 92 -11.25 -22.16 18.94
C THR A 92 -10.60 -23.52 18.61
N SER A 93 -10.01 -23.67 17.41
CA SER A 93 -9.26 -24.88 17.04
C SER A 93 -7.86 -24.95 17.64
N LEU A 94 -7.22 -23.83 18.00
CA LEU A 94 -5.95 -23.74 18.73
C LEU A 94 -6.12 -23.72 20.25
N GLY A 95 -7.29 -23.30 20.74
CA GLY A 95 -7.68 -23.41 22.15
C GLY A 95 -7.94 -24.85 22.59
N ARG A 96 -8.42 -25.72 21.69
CA ARG A 96 -8.67 -27.15 21.96
C ARG A 96 -7.39 -28.01 22.14
N PRO A 97 -6.28 -27.76 21.42
CA PRO A 97 -4.99 -28.37 21.68
C PRO A 97 -4.33 -27.85 22.94
N ARG A 98 -4.45 -26.56 23.29
CA ARG A 98 -3.82 -26.05 24.52
C ARG A 98 -4.36 -26.68 25.81
N SER A 99 -5.63 -27.11 25.84
CA SER A 99 -6.18 -27.88 26.96
C SER A 99 -5.93 -29.40 26.87
N ARG A 100 -5.52 -29.94 25.71
CA ARG A 100 -5.16 -31.37 25.53
C ARG A 100 -3.66 -31.66 25.52
N VAL A 101 -2.81 -30.68 25.19
CA VAL A 101 -1.34 -30.82 25.04
C VAL A 101 -0.60 -30.43 26.32
N ALA A 102 -1.30 -29.91 27.33
CA ALA A 102 -0.73 -29.64 28.66
C ALA A 102 -0.19 -30.88 29.40
N GLY A 103 -0.29 -32.08 28.81
CA GLY A 103 0.28 -33.32 29.35
C GLY A 103 1.04 -34.20 28.35
N SER A 104 1.38 -33.74 27.14
CA SER A 104 1.92 -34.64 26.09
C SER A 104 3.31 -34.28 25.53
N VAL A 105 4.07 -33.40 26.16
CA VAL A 105 5.48 -33.15 25.82
C VAL A 105 6.31 -33.41 27.06
N SER A 106 7.27 -34.32 26.97
CA SER A 106 8.14 -34.65 28.11
C SER A 106 8.92 -33.40 28.54
N LEU A 107 9.13 -33.25 29.84
CA LEU A 107 9.82 -32.08 30.41
C LEU A 107 11.23 -31.91 29.81
N ALA A 108 11.88 -33.02 29.46
CA ALA A 108 13.18 -33.09 28.77
C ALA A 108 13.14 -32.50 27.35
N GLU A 109 12.08 -32.74 26.56
CA GLU A 109 11.94 -32.16 25.22
C GLU A 109 11.68 -30.65 25.28
N ARG A 110 10.95 -30.20 26.30
CA ARG A 110 10.73 -28.75 26.54
C ARG A 110 12.03 -28.04 26.92
N GLU A 111 12.87 -28.65 27.73
CA GLU A 111 14.19 -28.12 28.09
C GLU A 111 15.15 -28.10 26.90
N ASN A 112 15.15 -29.15 26.07
CA ASN A 112 15.98 -29.19 24.86
C ASN A 112 15.57 -28.15 23.81
N LEU A 113 14.26 -27.92 23.63
CA LEU A 113 13.77 -26.85 22.76
C LEU A 113 14.12 -25.48 23.31
N LEU A 114 14.05 -25.28 24.63
CA LEU A 114 14.45 -24.02 25.26
C LEU A 114 15.94 -23.74 25.08
N LYS A 115 16.81 -24.76 25.24
CA LYS A 115 18.25 -24.65 24.97
C LYS A 115 18.54 -24.28 23.52
N LYS A 116 17.84 -24.89 22.56
CA LYS A 116 17.95 -24.54 21.12
C LYS A 116 17.51 -23.11 20.83
N VAL A 117 16.41 -22.65 21.44
CA VAL A 117 15.95 -21.26 21.28
C VAL A 117 16.95 -20.25 21.87
N ILE A 118 17.58 -20.57 23.00
CA ILE A 118 18.61 -19.72 23.61
C ILE A 118 19.86 -19.67 22.72
N ALA A 119 20.30 -20.81 22.17
CA ALA A 119 21.44 -20.87 21.25
C ALA A 119 21.20 -20.03 19.97
N LEU A 120 20.03 -20.19 19.34
CA LEU A 120 19.67 -19.42 18.14
C LEU A 120 19.55 -17.92 18.40
N LYS A 121 19.11 -17.52 19.60
CA LYS A 121 19.12 -16.10 19.99
C LYS A 121 20.54 -15.55 20.09
N LYS A 122 21.47 -16.32 20.65
CA LYS A 122 22.88 -15.92 20.77
C LYS A 122 23.54 -15.80 19.39
N GLU A 123 23.32 -16.76 18.50
CA GLU A 123 23.84 -16.71 17.12
C GLU A 123 23.30 -15.49 16.35
N ARG A 124 22.01 -15.18 16.50
CA ARG A 124 21.42 -13.97 15.92
C ARG A 124 22.11 -12.71 16.45
N ASP A 125 22.35 -12.62 17.75
CA ASP A 125 22.96 -11.45 18.38
C ASP A 125 24.43 -11.29 17.94
N ASP A 126 25.18 -12.40 17.83
CA ASP A 126 26.55 -12.42 17.29
C ASP A 126 26.61 -11.96 15.82
N LEU A 127 25.63 -12.37 15.01
CA LEU A 127 25.53 -11.92 13.60
C LEU A 127 25.19 -10.43 13.51
N TYR A 128 24.36 -9.90 14.40
CA TYR A 128 24.06 -8.46 14.44
C TYR A 128 25.29 -7.62 14.78
N GLU A 129 26.11 -8.06 15.73
CA GLU A 129 27.35 -7.34 16.07
C GLU A 129 28.38 -7.41 14.93
N ARG A 130 28.50 -8.54 14.24
CA ARG A 130 29.36 -8.65 13.03
C ARG A 130 28.89 -7.73 11.91
N LEU A 131 27.58 -7.67 11.67
CA LEU A 131 27.01 -6.77 10.66
C LEU A 131 27.32 -5.31 11.00
N LYS A 132 27.09 -4.91 12.26
CA LYS A 132 27.39 -3.55 12.75
C LYS A 132 28.88 -3.22 12.63
N HIS A 133 29.77 -4.17 12.90
CA HIS A 133 31.21 -3.99 12.70
C HIS A 133 31.54 -3.75 11.22
N SER A 134 30.98 -4.55 10.30
CA SER A 134 31.20 -4.39 8.86
C SER A 134 30.63 -3.07 8.29
N GLU A 135 29.51 -2.58 8.83
CA GLU A 135 28.95 -1.27 8.47
C GLU A 135 29.86 -0.12 8.95
N ASN A 136 30.45 -0.25 10.13
CA ASN A 136 31.43 0.71 10.65
C ASN A 136 32.74 0.69 9.84
N GLU A 137 33.22 -0.47 9.41
CA GLU A 137 34.38 -0.57 8.51
C GLU A 137 34.09 0.07 7.15
N ARG A 138 32.90 -0.19 6.58
CA ARG A 138 32.48 0.41 5.31
C ARG A 138 32.42 1.94 5.39
N THR A 139 31.84 2.49 6.46
CA THR A 139 31.79 3.95 6.66
C THR A 139 33.17 4.55 6.89
N ASN A 140 34.07 3.84 7.57
CA ASN A 140 35.46 4.28 7.75
C ASN A 140 36.21 4.33 6.40
N VAL A 141 36.14 3.26 5.60
CA VAL A 141 36.73 3.21 4.24
C VAL A 141 36.15 4.31 3.35
N GLN A 142 34.84 4.55 3.42
CA GLN A 142 34.17 5.60 2.64
C GLN A 142 34.64 7.01 3.08
N SER A 143 34.86 7.23 4.38
CA SER A 143 35.42 8.49 4.90
C SER A 143 36.87 8.69 4.49
N GLN A 144 37.67 7.62 4.42
CA GLN A 144 39.05 7.65 3.96
C GLN A 144 39.15 7.93 2.46
N LEU A 145 38.25 7.34 1.65
CA LEU A 145 38.14 7.61 0.22
C LEU A 145 37.73 9.08 -0.05
N ALA A 146 36.80 9.61 0.75
CA ALA A 146 36.40 11.02 0.66
C ALA A 146 37.59 11.97 0.95
N ARG A 147 38.40 11.66 1.97
CA ARG A 147 39.63 12.44 2.27
C ARG A 147 40.67 12.35 1.14
N GLN A 148 40.82 11.19 0.49
CA GLN A 148 41.74 11.02 -0.63
C GLN A 148 41.27 11.78 -1.88
N ASN A 149 39.97 11.78 -2.19
CA ASN A 149 39.42 12.57 -3.28
C ASN A 149 39.59 14.07 -3.04
N ASP A 150 39.43 14.54 -1.79
CA ASP A 150 39.63 15.95 -1.43
C ASP A 150 41.10 16.36 -1.61
N LEU A 151 42.05 15.48 -1.26
CA LEU A 151 43.49 15.71 -1.51
C LEU A 151 43.82 15.69 -3.01
N PHE A 152 43.21 14.79 -3.78
CA PHE A 152 43.40 14.71 -5.22
C PHE A 152 42.89 15.97 -5.93
N GLU A 153 41.70 16.45 -5.58
CA GLU A 153 41.12 17.69 -6.12
C GLU A 153 41.97 18.91 -5.77
N ARG A 154 42.47 19.01 -4.52
CA ARG A 154 43.41 20.08 -4.13
C ARG A 154 44.72 20.01 -4.91
N THR A 155 45.26 18.81 -5.12
CA THR A 155 46.50 18.61 -5.89
C THR A 155 46.30 18.95 -7.37
N SER A 156 45.14 18.60 -7.94
CA SER A 156 44.74 18.94 -9.31
C SER A 156 44.52 20.44 -9.47
N ALA A 157 43.90 21.10 -8.48
CA ALA A 157 43.73 22.55 -8.46
C ALA A 157 45.07 23.28 -8.37
N ILE A 158 46.00 22.82 -7.53
CA ILE A 158 47.37 23.36 -7.44
C ILE A 158 48.12 23.16 -8.75
N THR A 159 48.02 21.99 -9.37
CA THR A 159 48.67 21.70 -10.67
C THR A 159 48.15 22.63 -11.77
N LYS A 160 46.82 22.81 -11.85
CA LYS A 160 46.18 23.75 -12.78
C LYS A 160 46.55 25.21 -12.50
N LEU A 161 46.78 25.59 -11.25
CA LEU A 161 47.30 26.90 -10.86
C LEU A 161 48.74 27.07 -11.34
N VAL A 162 49.60 26.09 -11.11
CA VAL A 162 51.00 26.10 -11.56
C VAL A 162 51.10 26.16 -13.08
N GLU A 163 50.26 25.42 -13.81
CA GLU A 163 50.17 25.48 -15.28
C GLU A 163 49.67 26.83 -15.79
N ARG A 164 48.71 27.48 -15.10
CA ARG A 164 48.18 28.80 -15.50
C ARG A 164 49.15 29.95 -15.26
N TYR A 165 50.00 29.85 -14.23
CA TYR A 165 50.92 30.94 -13.86
C TYR A 165 52.33 30.76 -14.41
N GLY A 166 52.59 29.72 -15.20
CA GLY A 166 53.75 29.63 -16.09
C GLY A 166 55.09 29.93 -15.42
N PHE A 167 55.48 29.13 -14.43
CA PHE A 167 56.83 29.23 -13.88
C PHE A 167 57.84 28.67 -14.89
N ASP A 168 58.82 29.50 -15.22
CA ASP A 168 59.85 29.23 -16.22
C ASP A 168 60.70 28.01 -15.81
N ARG A 169 60.96 27.09 -16.76
CA ARG A 169 61.54 25.74 -16.55
C ARG A 169 62.91 25.71 -15.85
N LYS A 170 63.54 26.87 -15.61
CA LYS A 170 64.84 27.01 -14.94
C LYS A 170 64.74 27.14 -13.42
N LEU A 171 63.57 27.46 -12.86
CA LEU A 171 63.35 27.53 -11.41
C LEU A 171 62.86 26.19 -10.81
N ASP A 172 62.60 25.19 -11.65
CA ASP A 172 62.08 23.88 -11.25
C ASP A 172 63.01 23.09 -10.31
N GLY A 173 64.32 23.38 -10.32
CA GLY A 173 65.30 22.69 -9.48
C GLY A 173 65.40 23.19 -8.04
N GLU A 174 65.14 24.48 -7.79
CA GLU A 174 65.32 25.09 -6.46
C GLU A 174 64.01 25.29 -5.72
N PHE A 175 62.90 25.56 -6.43
CA PHE A 175 61.61 25.82 -5.81
C PHE A 175 60.86 24.52 -5.40
N PHE A 176 61.19 23.38 -6.03
CA PHE A 176 60.59 22.07 -5.75
C PHE A 176 61.52 21.10 -5.00
N GLN A 177 62.35 21.58 -4.06
CA GLN A 177 63.07 20.69 -3.14
C GLN A 177 62.14 19.74 -2.34
N TRP A 178 60.85 20.05 -2.27
CA TRP A 178 59.84 19.19 -1.65
C TRP A 178 59.40 18.01 -2.52
N ARG A 179 59.57 18.02 -3.86
CA ARG A 179 59.15 16.88 -4.72
C ARG A 179 59.95 15.61 -4.41
N PRO A 180 61.28 15.64 -4.23
CA PRO A 180 62.05 14.47 -3.78
C PRO A 180 61.73 14.06 -2.33
N LEU A 181 61.36 15.01 -1.46
CA LEU A 181 60.97 14.73 -0.07
C LEU A 181 59.58 14.08 0.04
N VAL A 182 58.62 14.49 -0.80
CA VAL A 182 57.29 13.87 -0.91
C VAL A 182 57.38 12.50 -1.60
N ALA A 183 58.29 12.33 -2.57
CA ALA A 183 58.58 11.02 -3.16
C ALA A 183 59.26 10.06 -2.16
N LYS A 184 60.11 10.57 -1.25
CA LYS A 184 60.73 9.78 -0.17
C LYS A 184 59.77 9.48 0.99
N SER A 185 58.85 10.39 1.34
CA SER A 185 57.83 10.15 2.36
C SER A 185 56.62 9.36 1.85
N GLY A 186 56.36 9.36 0.54
CA GLY A 186 55.32 8.58 -0.14
C GLY A 186 55.77 7.21 -0.66
N ALA A 187 57.05 6.86 -0.54
CA ALA A 187 57.57 5.54 -0.86
C ALA A 187 56.90 4.35 -0.09
N PRO A 188 56.55 4.47 1.21
CA PRO A 188 55.78 3.41 1.87
C PRO A 188 54.32 3.34 1.37
N ASP A 189 53.72 4.47 1.01
CA ASP A 189 52.35 4.54 0.50
C ASP A 189 52.24 4.01 -0.93
N TYR A 190 53.25 4.21 -1.78
CA TYR A 190 53.32 3.60 -3.11
C TYR A 190 53.52 2.08 -3.03
N LYS A 191 54.25 1.59 -2.02
CA LYS A 191 54.42 0.15 -1.75
C LYS A 191 53.13 -0.49 -1.23
N LEU A 192 52.38 0.22 -0.39
CA LEU A 192 51.03 -0.16 0.06
C LEU A 192 50.01 -0.14 -1.08
N GLN A 193 50.08 0.85 -1.97
CA GLN A 193 49.20 0.97 -3.12
C GLN A 193 49.49 -0.10 -4.18
N LEU A 194 50.77 -0.44 -4.39
CA LEU A 194 51.17 -1.56 -5.24
C LEU A 194 50.77 -2.91 -4.62
N GLN A 195 50.90 -3.09 -3.30
CA GLN A 195 50.39 -4.27 -2.60
C GLN A 195 48.87 -4.37 -2.66
N LEU A 196 48.14 -3.26 -2.52
CA LEU A 196 46.68 -3.20 -2.67
C LEU A 196 46.27 -3.48 -4.12
N SER A 197 47.03 -3.01 -5.11
CA SER A 197 46.78 -3.32 -6.52
C SER A 197 47.02 -4.80 -6.81
N GLN A 198 48.11 -5.38 -6.30
CA GLN A 198 48.40 -6.81 -6.40
C GLN A 198 47.36 -7.67 -5.65
N GLN A 199 46.86 -7.20 -4.50
CA GLN A 199 45.77 -7.86 -3.78
C GLN A 199 44.44 -7.73 -4.53
N LYS A 200 44.14 -6.59 -5.15
CA LYS A 200 42.96 -6.41 -6.00
C LYS A 200 43.01 -7.31 -7.23
N GLU A 201 44.14 -7.39 -7.93
CA GLU A 201 44.33 -8.32 -9.05
C GLU A 201 44.20 -9.78 -8.60
N LYS A 202 44.71 -10.12 -7.41
CA LYS A 202 44.54 -11.46 -6.82
C LYS A 202 43.08 -11.76 -6.46
N ILE A 203 42.35 -10.78 -5.91
CA ILE A 203 40.92 -10.90 -5.62
C ILE A 203 40.13 -11.04 -6.93
N GLU A 204 40.40 -10.23 -7.93
CA GLU A 204 39.73 -10.28 -9.24
C GLU A 204 40.02 -11.59 -9.98
N TYR A 205 41.24 -12.11 -9.87
CA TYR A 205 41.59 -13.45 -10.35
C TYR A 205 40.83 -14.56 -9.61
N LEU A 206 40.76 -14.49 -8.28
CA LEU A 206 40.04 -15.48 -7.46
C LEU A 206 38.53 -15.40 -7.69
N GLU A 207 37.94 -14.22 -7.78
CA GLU A 207 36.54 -14.01 -8.15
C GLU A 207 36.26 -14.51 -9.57
N GLY A 208 37.18 -14.28 -10.51
CA GLY A 208 37.12 -14.83 -11.85
C GLY A 208 37.17 -16.36 -11.87
N LEU A 209 37.97 -16.97 -10.98
CA LEU A 209 38.06 -18.42 -10.79
C LEU A 209 36.77 -18.96 -10.18
N THR A 210 36.23 -18.31 -9.16
CA THR A 210 34.95 -18.66 -8.52
C THR A 210 33.81 -18.57 -9.53
N ARG A 211 33.71 -17.49 -10.32
CA ARG A 211 32.70 -17.37 -11.38
C ARG A 211 32.84 -18.42 -12.48
N ARG A 212 34.05 -18.95 -12.73
CA ARG A 212 34.24 -20.10 -13.65
C ARG A 212 33.79 -21.40 -12.99
N GLN A 213 34.11 -21.60 -11.72
CA GLN A 213 33.67 -22.77 -10.96
C GLN A 213 32.15 -22.79 -10.78
N GLU A 214 31.52 -21.66 -10.47
CA GLU A 214 30.05 -21.51 -10.38
C GLU A 214 29.38 -21.83 -11.72
N ARG A 215 29.94 -21.33 -12.85
CA ARG A 215 29.44 -21.69 -14.18
C ARG A 215 29.59 -23.17 -14.50
N GLN A 216 30.69 -23.80 -14.06
CA GLN A 216 30.91 -25.23 -14.24
C GLN A 216 29.96 -26.05 -13.37
N ILE A 217 29.70 -25.63 -12.14
CA ILE A 217 28.72 -26.25 -11.24
C ILE A 217 27.32 -26.12 -11.84
N ALA A 218 26.92 -24.92 -12.27
CA ALA A 218 25.62 -24.70 -12.91
C ALA A 218 25.43 -25.59 -14.15
N LYS A 219 26.48 -25.75 -14.97
CA LYS A 219 26.46 -26.65 -16.12
C LYS A 219 26.31 -28.13 -15.70
N MET A 220 27.03 -28.58 -14.66
CA MET A 220 26.87 -29.93 -14.15
C MET A 220 25.51 -30.15 -13.47
N GLU A 221 24.91 -29.11 -12.87
CA GLU A 221 23.56 -29.16 -12.30
C GLU A 221 22.50 -29.27 -13.40
N GLU A 222 22.64 -28.51 -14.48
CA GLU A 222 21.80 -28.60 -15.68
C GLU A 222 21.90 -30.01 -16.31
N GLU A 223 23.11 -30.51 -16.56
CA GLU A 223 23.34 -31.87 -17.07
C GLU A 223 22.77 -32.95 -16.13
N ASN A 224 22.83 -32.74 -14.80
CA ASN A 224 22.21 -33.66 -13.84
C ASN A 224 20.69 -33.61 -13.89
N VAL A 225 20.08 -32.44 -14.05
CA VAL A 225 18.63 -32.30 -14.21
C VAL A 225 18.19 -33.05 -15.48
N ASP A 226 18.87 -32.82 -16.60
CA ASP A 226 18.59 -33.49 -17.88
C ASP A 226 18.74 -35.01 -17.77
N LEU A 227 19.81 -35.50 -17.12
CA LEU A 227 19.99 -36.94 -16.87
C LEU A 227 18.89 -37.51 -15.98
N THR A 228 18.45 -36.76 -14.96
CA THR A 228 17.40 -37.21 -14.05
C THR A 228 16.05 -37.26 -14.78
N GLU A 229 15.79 -36.31 -15.67
CA GLU A 229 14.60 -36.27 -16.52
C GLU A 229 14.60 -37.41 -17.54
N ALA A 230 15.72 -37.63 -18.24
CA ALA A 230 15.90 -38.76 -19.15
C ALA A 230 15.75 -40.12 -18.43
N MET A 231 16.23 -40.23 -17.18
CA MET A 231 16.02 -41.43 -16.36
C MET A 231 14.55 -41.63 -15.99
N LYS A 232 13.82 -40.56 -15.64
CA LYS A 232 12.38 -40.63 -15.39
C LYS A 232 11.59 -41.01 -16.65
N GLU A 233 11.98 -40.49 -17.81
CA GLU A 233 11.38 -40.84 -19.10
C GLU A 233 11.63 -42.32 -19.44
N LYS A 234 12.87 -42.79 -19.27
CA LYS A 234 13.19 -44.22 -19.44
C LYS A 234 12.43 -45.08 -18.44
N GLU A 235 12.33 -44.69 -17.18
CA GLU A 235 11.58 -45.43 -16.17
C GLU A 235 10.07 -45.45 -16.50
N ALA A 236 9.52 -44.35 -17.03
CA ALA A 236 8.15 -44.29 -17.52
C ALA A 236 7.96 -45.21 -18.75
N ALA A 237 8.90 -45.20 -19.70
CA ALA A 237 8.90 -46.09 -20.86
C ALA A 237 8.99 -47.57 -20.44
N TRP A 238 9.85 -47.91 -19.49
CA TRP A 238 9.96 -49.25 -18.91
C TRP A 238 8.70 -49.66 -18.15
N LYS A 239 8.09 -48.78 -17.36
CA LYS A 239 6.80 -49.03 -16.70
C LYS A 239 5.68 -49.26 -17.71
N ASN A 240 5.72 -48.58 -18.86
CA ASN A 240 4.78 -48.79 -19.96
C ASN A 240 5.03 -50.11 -20.70
N TYR A 241 6.29 -50.48 -20.90
CA TYR A 241 6.70 -51.77 -21.48
C TYR A 241 6.31 -52.95 -20.58
N ALA A 242 6.57 -52.83 -19.27
CA ALA A 242 6.21 -53.83 -18.27
C ALA A 242 4.68 -53.98 -18.12
N LYS A 243 3.91 -52.91 -18.30
CA LYS A 243 2.44 -52.95 -18.35
C LYS A 243 1.88 -53.55 -19.65
N ARG A 244 2.65 -53.55 -20.74
CA ARG A 244 2.27 -54.12 -22.03
C ARG A 244 2.64 -55.60 -22.21
N SER A 245 3.38 -56.20 -21.29
CA SER A 245 3.74 -57.62 -21.36
C SER A 245 2.86 -58.47 -20.44
N PRO A 246 1.95 -59.30 -20.98
CA PRO A 246 1.33 -60.36 -20.20
C PRO A 246 2.29 -61.56 -20.11
N ALA A 247 2.45 -62.10 -18.91
CA ALA A 247 3.24 -63.29 -18.65
C ALA A 247 2.70 -64.52 -19.41
N LYS A 248 3.58 -65.26 -20.12
CA LYS A 248 3.97 -66.64 -19.76
C LYS A 248 5.06 -67.21 -20.70
N PRO A 249 5.93 -68.11 -20.19
CA PRO A 249 6.93 -68.86 -20.97
C PRO A 249 6.35 -70.19 -21.45
N LYS A 250 6.61 -70.58 -22.71
CA LYS A 250 6.64 -71.99 -23.15
C LYS A 250 7.20 -72.13 -24.58
N VAL A 251 8.35 -72.79 -24.65
CA VAL A 251 8.87 -73.72 -25.67
C VAL A 251 7.95 -73.96 -26.89
N LEU A 252 8.48 -73.70 -28.11
CA LEU A 252 8.38 -74.64 -29.23
C LEU A 252 9.44 -74.32 -30.30
N ASN A 253 10.27 -75.31 -30.61
CA ASN A 253 11.16 -75.38 -31.76
C ASN A 253 10.37 -75.49 -33.08
N THR A 254 11.04 -75.15 -34.19
CA THR A 254 10.97 -75.60 -35.61
C THR A 254 10.94 -74.39 -36.54
N GLU A 255 12.08 -73.99 -37.09
CA GLU A 255 12.60 -74.40 -38.40
C GLU A 255 11.97 -73.68 -39.61
N THR A 256 12.88 -73.00 -40.34
CA THR A 256 12.92 -72.74 -41.79
C THR A 256 12.04 -71.65 -42.45
N THR A 257 12.77 -70.57 -42.74
CA THR A 257 12.89 -69.89 -44.06
C THR A 257 11.82 -68.88 -44.48
N GLY A 258 12.27 -67.63 -44.64
CA GLY A 258 11.74 -66.75 -45.69
C GLY A 258 11.55 -65.30 -45.31
N VAL A 259 12.45 -64.46 -45.83
CA VAL A 259 12.20 -63.09 -46.33
C VAL A 259 12.27 -61.91 -45.33
N GLN A 260 13.34 -61.14 -45.52
CA GLN A 260 13.54 -59.69 -45.39
C GLN A 260 12.75 -58.92 -44.31
N THR A 261 13.49 -58.27 -43.41
CA THR A 261 13.12 -56.91 -42.98
C THR A 261 14.36 -56.13 -42.54
N HIS A 262 14.59 -55.02 -43.23
CA HIS A 262 15.50 -53.95 -42.80
C HIS A 262 15.00 -53.37 -41.47
N LEU A 263 15.90 -53.27 -40.48
CA LEU A 263 15.78 -52.37 -39.35
C LEU A 263 16.85 -51.27 -39.47
N PRO A 264 16.48 -49.98 -39.43
CA PRO A 264 17.44 -48.89 -39.28
C PRO A 264 17.67 -48.64 -37.79
N GLU A 265 18.87 -48.97 -37.29
CA GLU A 265 19.36 -48.46 -36.01
C GLU A 265 19.97 -47.08 -36.24
N THR A 266 19.38 -46.06 -35.64
CA THR A 266 19.89 -44.68 -35.67
C THR A 266 21.14 -44.58 -34.80
N SER A 267 22.26 -44.52 -35.51
CA SER A 267 23.59 -44.06 -35.13
C SER A 267 23.57 -42.69 -34.44
N SER A 268 24.23 -42.61 -33.28
CA SER A 268 24.83 -41.39 -32.71
C SER A 268 26.23 -41.67 -32.12
N GLY A 269 26.76 -42.89 -32.29
CA GLY A 269 28.08 -43.30 -31.78
C GLY A 269 29.21 -43.21 -32.81
N ASP A 270 28.88 -43.13 -34.11
CA ASP A 270 29.87 -43.30 -35.18
C ASP A 270 30.70 -42.03 -35.48
N ASP A 271 30.17 -40.82 -35.23
CA ASP A 271 30.87 -39.57 -35.57
C ASP A 271 32.12 -39.32 -34.73
N LEU A 272 32.12 -39.74 -33.46
CA LEU A 272 33.29 -39.64 -32.56
C LEU A 272 34.36 -40.67 -32.90
N GLN A 273 33.97 -41.83 -33.45
CA GLN A 273 34.89 -42.88 -33.85
C GLN A 273 35.50 -42.58 -35.23
N GLN A 274 34.73 -41.96 -36.12
CA GLN A 274 35.17 -41.50 -37.44
C GLN A 274 36.16 -40.33 -37.34
N THR A 275 35.94 -39.36 -36.45
CA THR A 275 36.91 -38.28 -36.18
C THR A 275 38.20 -38.81 -35.56
N ARG A 276 38.14 -39.81 -34.67
CA ARG A 276 39.35 -40.48 -34.13
C ARG A 276 40.13 -41.24 -35.20
N CYS A 277 39.43 -41.91 -36.12
CA CYS A 277 40.06 -42.61 -37.25
C CYS A 277 40.74 -41.64 -38.22
N LEU A 278 40.10 -40.51 -38.56
CA LEU A 278 40.68 -39.48 -39.42
C LEU A 278 41.92 -38.83 -38.76
N LEU A 279 41.86 -38.54 -37.46
CA LEU A 279 43.00 -37.97 -36.73
C LEU A 279 44.20 -38.92 -36.72
N ASN A 280 43.95 -40.22 -36.52
CA ASN A 280 45.00 -41.24 -36.58
C ASN A 280 45.56 -41.41 -38.01
N LYS A 281 44.75 -41.24 -39.04
CA LYS A 281 45.17 -41.30 -40.45
C LYS A 281 46.06 -40.11 -40.83
N VAL A 282 45.70 -38.90 -40.40
CA VAL A 282 46.53 -37.69 -40.56
C VAL A 282 47.84 -37.82 -39.79
N ARG A 283 47.81 -38.36 -38.57
CA ARG A 283 49.01 -38.59 -37.77
C ARG A 283 49.94 -39.61 -38.42
N SER A 284 49.40 -40.68 -39.02
CA SER A 284 50.17 -41.67 -39.75
C SER A 284 50.80 -41.11 -41.03
N GLN A 285 50.09 -40.24 -41.77
CA GLN A 285 50.62 -39.57 -42.96
C GLN A 285 51.75 -38.59 -42.63
N ILE A 286 51.66 -37.85 -41.51
CA ILE A 286 52.73 -36.95 -41.06
C ILE A 286 53.99 -37.72 -40.67
N VAL A 287 53.86 -38.90 -40.05
CA VAL A 287 55.00 -39.76 -39.73
C VAL A 287 55.64 -40.31 -41.01
N GLN A 288 54.84 -40.67 -42.01
CA GLN A 288 55.32 -41.17 -43.30
C GLN A 288 56.07 -40.09 -44.09
N LEU A 289 55.53 -38.87 -44.16
CA LEU A 289 56.19 -37.72 -44.80
C LEU A 289 57.49 -37.32 -44.09
N LYS A 290 57.54 -37.43 -42.75
CA LYS A 290 58.80 -37.21 -42.01
C LYS A 290 59.85 -38.28 -42.31
N ALA A 291 59.44 -39.55 -42.46
CA ALA A 291 60.36 -40.62 -42.84
C ALA A 291 60.90 -40.45 -44.27
N GLU A 292 60.05 -40.06 -45.22
CA GLU A 292 60.45 -39.77 -46.60
C GLU A 292 61.42 -38.59 -46.68
N HIS A 293 61.20 -37.54 -45.90
CA HIS A 293 62.08 -36.37 -45.87
C HIS A 293 63.47 -36.70 -45.28
N VAL A 294 63.53 -37.58 -44.28
CA VAL A 294 64.80 -38.08 -43.71
C VAL A 294 65.54 -38.98 -44.71
N ILE A 295 64.83 -39.78 -45.50
CA ILE A 295 65.43 -40.61 -46.56
C ILE A 295 65.97 -39.74 -47.71
N GLU A 296 65.25 -38.70 -48.13
CA GLU A 296 65.74 -37.74 -49.14
C GLU A 296 66.96 -36.95 -48.65
N LEU A 297 66.98 -36.53 -47.39
CA LEU A 297 68.16 -35.91 -46.77
C LEU A 297 69.35 -36.89 -46.72
N ALA A 298 69.11 -38.18 -46.47
CA ALA A 298 70.16 -39.20 -46.50
C ALA A 298 70.69 -39.46 -47.92
N LYS A 299 69.83 -39.41 -48.95
CA LYS A 299 70.25 -39.52 -50.36
C LYS A 299 71.08 -38.33 -50.83
N LEU A 300 70.74 -37.12 -50.40
CA LEU A 300 71.52 -35.92 -50.70
C LEU A 300 72.90 -35.96 -50.03
N ASN A 301 72.96 -36.42 -48.77
CA ASN A 301 74.24 -36.60 -48.05
C ASN A 301 75.12 -37.72 -48.64
N ALA A 302 74.52 -38.75 -49.26
CA ALA A 302 75.27 -39.79 -49.97
C ALA A 302 75.83 -39.32 -51.32
N LYS A 303 75.24 -38.28 -51.92
CA LYS A 303 75.69 -37.70 -53.21
C LYS A 303 76.85 -36.71 -53.06
N GLU A 304 77.03 -36.12 -51.89
CA GLU A 304 78.19 -35.26 -51.55
C GLU A 304 79.45 -36.04 -51.14
N ARG A 305 79.38 -37.38 -50.97
CA ARG A 305 80.51 -38.23 -50.54
C ARG A 305 81.04 -39.20 -51.60
N SER A 306 80.66 -39.05 -52.87
CA SER A 306 81.33 -39.78 -53.96
C SER A 306 82.75 -39.21 -54.20
N PRO A 307 83.80 -40.05 -54.31
CA PRO A 307 85.15 -39.58 -54.59
C PRO A 307 85.24 -38.93 -55.99
N PRO A 308 86.17 -37.99 -56.22
CA PRO A 308 86.34 -37.36 -57.53
C PRO A 308 86.70 -38.43 -58.58
N PRO A 309 86.20 -38.32 -59.82
CA PRO A 309 86.51 -39.28 -60.87
C PRO A 309 88.02 -39.28 -61.13
N GLN A 310 88.61 -40.48 -61.08
CA GLN A 310 90.01 -40.72 -61.41
C GLN A 310 90.28 -40.24 -62.84
N MET A 311 91.31 -39.41 -63.00
CA MET A 311 91.89 -39.05 -64.29
C MET A 311 92.21 -40.33 -65.09
N PRO A 312 91.74 -40.50 -66.34
CA PRO A 312 92.18 -41.61 -67.15
C PRO A 312 93.64 -41.40 -67.55
N LYS A 313 94.41 -42.47 -67.30
CA LYS A 313 95.80 -42.66 -67.72
C LYS A 313 95.96 -42.38 -69.21
N SER A 314 96.97 -41.59 -69.53
CA SER A 314 97.51 -41.38 -70.86
C SER A 314 98.00 -42.69 -71.49
N PRO A 315 97.66 -42.98 -72.77
CA PRO A 315 98.41 -43.93 -73.57
C PRO A 315 99.29 -43.20 -74.59
N SER A 316 100.58 -43.49 -74.47
CA SER A 316 101.51 -43.90 -75.55
C SER A 316 101.42 -43.21 -76.92
N ALA A 317 102.53 -42.57 -77.27
CA ALA A 317 102.82 -41.95 -78.55
C ALA A 317 102.75 -42.91 -79.76
N ALA A 318 102.06 -42.47 -80.82
CA ALA A 318 102.24 -42.88 -82.21
C ALA A 318 101.80 -41.70 -83.13
N PRO A 319 102.32 -41.58 -84.36
CA PRO A 319 102.64 -40.28 -84.95
C PRO A 319 101.49 -39.56 -85.67
N ARG A 320 101.42 -38.26 -85.40
CA ARG A 320 101.06 -37.10 -86.25
C ARG A 320 100.04 -37.27 -87.38
N ASN A 321 98.88 -36.64 -87.16
CA ASN A 321 98.17 -35.86 -88.18
C ASN A 321 97.49 -34.66 -87.50
N ASP A 322 98.30 -33.65 -87.15
CA ASP A 322 97.93 -32.54 -86.28
C ASP A 322 96.84 -31.63 -86.88
N ALA A 323 96.63 -31.64 -88.20
CA ALA A 323 95.65 -30.79 -88.89
C ALA A 323 94.19 -31.25 -88.70
N GLU A 324 93.92 -32.56 -88.73
CA GLU A 324 92.55 -33.08 -88.59
C GLU A 324 92.07 -32.99 -87.14
N ILE A 325 92.99 -33.14 -86.18
CA ILE A 325 92.72 -32.96 -84.75
C ILE A 325 92.34 -31.51 -84.47
N LEU A 326 93.07 -30.54 -85.03
CA LEU A 326 92.78 -29.12 -84.85
C LEU A 326 91.42 -28.74 -85.46
N TYR A 327 91.06 -29.26 -86.65
CA TYR A 327 89.76 -28.98 -87.26
C TYR A 327 88.61 -29.57 -86.43
N ARG A 328 88.73 -30.82 -85.95
CA ARG A 328 87.72 -31.43 -85.07
C ARG A 328 87.62 -30.73 -83.73
N LEU A 329 88.73 -30.21 -83.19
CA LEU A 329 88.73 -29.40 -81.97
C LEU A 329 88.03 -28.06 -82.19
N SER A 330 88.25 -27.39 -83.32
CA SER A 330 87.52 -26.14 -83.66
C SER A 330 86.03 -26.36 -83.90
N ASP A 331 85.63 -27.45 -84.56
CA ASP A 331 84.21 -27.81 -84.73
C ASP A 331 83.55 -28.16 -83.37
N LEU A 332 84.27 -28.89 -82.51
CA LEU A 332 83.83 -29.14 -81.13
C LEU A 332 83.71 -27.86 -80.32
N GLU A 333 84.67 -26.95 -80.45
CA GLU A 333 84.69 -25.65 -79.78
C GLU A 333 83.52 -24.78 -80.26
N ALA A 334 83.27 -24.70 -81.58
CA ALA A 334 82.14 -23.98 -82.14
C ALA A 334 80.79 -24.56 -81.69
N ASN A 335 80.68 -25.89 -81.61
CA ASN A 335 79.46 -26.55 -81.14
C ASN A 335 79.26 -26.36 -79.62
N LEU A 336 80.33 -26.44 -78.83
CA LEU A 336 80.30 -26.12 -77.40
C LEU A 336 79.92 -24.66 -77.17
N CYS A 337 80.50 -23.71 -77.91
CA CYS A 337 80.13 -22.30 -77.85
C CYS A 337 78.65 -22.08 -78.21
N SER A 338 78.18 -22.69 -79.30
CA SER A 338 76.76 -22.61 -79.71
C SER A 338 75.82 -23.21 -78.66
N GLN A 339 76.23 -24.31 -78.01
CA GLN A 339 75.46 -24.96 -76.95
C GLN A 339 75.46 -24.13 -75.66
N VAL A 340 76.59 -23.52 -75.31
CA VAL A 340 76.71 -22.61 -74.17
C VAL A 340 75.86 -21.35 -74.40
N GLU A 341 75.88 -20.76 -75.59
CA GLU A 341 75.03 -19.61 -75.94
C GLU A 341 73.54 -19.98 -75.93
N ALA A 342 73.17 -21.13 -76.50
CA ALA A 342 71.78 -21.61 -76.46
C ALA A 342 71.32 -21.88 -75.02
N ASN A 343 72.18 -22.42 -74.16
CA ASN A 343 71.88 -22.63 -72.76
C ASN A 343 71.84 -21.31 -71.96
N SER A 344 72.69 -20.34 -72.30
CA SER A 344 72.69 -18.99 -71.72
C SER A 344 71.38 -18.29 -72.03
N ASN A 345 70.94 -18.32 -73.29
CA ASN A 345 69.68 -17.72 -73.73
C ASN A 345 68.46 -18.39 -73.06
N LYS A 346 68.49 -19.71 -72.87
CA LYS A 346 67.45 -20.44 -72.12
C LYS A 346 67.44 -20.06 -70.64
N LEU A 347 68.62 -19.88 -70.03
CA LEU A 347 68.74 -19.45 -68.64
C LEU A 347 68.22 -18.02 -68.46
N GLU A 348 68.56 -17.10 -69.37
CA GLU A 348 68.04 -15.73 -69.36
C GLU A 348 66.52 -15.70 -69.54
N ALA A 349 65.97 -16.49 -70.46
CA ALA A 349 64.52 -16.61 -70.63
C ALA A 349 63.83 -17.16 -69.37
N ALA A 350 64.42 -18.19 -68.73
CA ALA A 350 63.89 -18.75 -67.49
C ALA A 350 63.96 -17.76 -66.31
N LEU A 351 65.06 -17.01 -66.18
CA LEU A 351 65.21 -15.95 -65.17
C LEU A 351 64.21 -14.81 -65.40
N GLY A 352 63.98 -14.44 -66.67
CA GLY A 352 62.94 -13.48 -67.04
C GLY A 352 61.55 -13.93 -66.61
N GLU A 353 61.21 -15.20 -66.84
CA GLU A 353 59.90 -15.76 -66.44
C GLU A 353 59.75 -15.89 -64.93
N ILE A 354 60.79 -16.32 -64.21
CA ILE A 354 60.82 -16.33 -62.74
C ILE A 354 60.58 -14.92 -62.19
N THR A 355 61.17 -13.90 -62.81
CA THR A 355 61.00 -12.50 -62.40
C THR A 355 59.56 -12.02 -62.62
N ARG A 356 58.93 -12.38 -63.75
CA ARG A 356 57.52 -12.07 -64.01
C ARG A 356 56.58 -12.78 -63.04
N LEU A 357 56.78 -14.08 -62.81
CA LEU A 357 55.97 -14.86 -61.86
C LEU A 357 56.10 -14.33 -60.43
N ARG A 358 57.32 -13.93 -60.01
CA ARG A 358 57.55 -13.30 -58.70
C ARG A 358 56.85 -11.94 -58.61
N ALA A 359 56.89 -11.12 -59.65
CA ALA A 359 56.16 -9.84 -59.68
C ALA A 359 54.64 -10.06 -59.57
N ARG A 360 54.10 -11.07 -60.26
CA ARG A 360 52.67 -11.43 -60.19
C ARG A 360 52.26 -11.96 -58.81
N SER A 361 53.04 -12.87 -58.24
CA SER A 361 52.82 -13.38 -56.86
C SER A 361 52.82 -12.23 -55.85
N ASN A 362 53.80 -11.33 -55.92
CA ASN A 362 53.88 -10.16 -55.03
C ASN A 362 52.66 -9.23 -55.19
N GLN A 363 52.11 -9.11 -56.40
CA GLN A 363 50.95 -8.27 -56.65
C GLN A 363 49.65 -8.91 -56.13
N ASP A 364 49.50 -10.22 -56.31
CA ASP A 364 48.37 -10.99 -55.78
C ASP A 364 48.42 -11.03 -54.24
N GLU A 365 49.59 -11.25 -53.64
CA GLU A 365 49.80 -11.16 -52.19
C GLU A 365 49.47 -9.77 -51.65
N LYS A 366 49.90 -8.69 -52.34
CA LYS A 366 49.57 -7.32 -51.96
C LYS A 366 48.06 -7.06 -52.06
N ALA A 367 47.38 -7.59 -53.07
CA ALA A 367 45.94 -7.45 -53.22
C ALA A 367 45.17 -8.15 -52.09
N VAL A 368 45.57 -9.38 -51.73
CA VAL A 368 44.99 -10.13 -50.61
C VAL A 368 45.22 -9.41 -49.29
N VAL A 369 46.44 -8.92 -49.03
CA VAL A 369 46.75 -8.14 -47.82
C VAL A 369 45.91 -6.87 -47.74
N MET A 370 45.73 -6.14 -48.85
CA MET A 370 44.90 -4.94 -48.88
C MET A 370 43.41 -5.23 -48.64
N ALA A 371 42.90 -6.37 -49.14
CA ALA A 371 41.54 -6.82 -48.85
C ALA A 371 41.39 -7.14 -47.34
N CYS A 372 42.30 -7.94 -46.77
CA CYS A 372 42.27 -8.26 -45.34
C CYS A 372 42.39 -7.01 -44.45
N VAL A 373 43.22 -6.03 -44.82
CA VAL A 373 43.33 -4.75 -44.11
C VAL A 373 42.03 -3.95 -44.18
N SER A 374 41.34 -3.98 -45.33
CA SER A 374 40.06 -3.29 -45.50
C SER A 374 38.96 -3.94 -44.67
N ASP A 375 38.90 -5.27 -44.65
CA ASP A 375 37.95 -6.05 -43.82
C ASP A 375 38.20 -5.82 -42.33
N LEU A 376 39.46 -5.88 -41.89
CA LEU A 376 39.84 -5.57 -40.50
C LEU A 376 39.47 -4.14 -40.10
N LYS A 377 39.62 -3.18 -41.02
CA LYS A 377 39.22 -1.79 -40.78
C LYS A 377 37.71 -1.65 -40.62
N ALA A 378 36.92 -2.35 -41.43
CA ALA A 378 35.46 -2.39 -41.30
C ALA A 378 35.01 -3.06 -39.99
N ASP A 379 35.65 -4.17 -39.61
CA ASP A 379 35.39 -4.86 -38.35
C ASP A 379 35.73 -4.00 -37.13
N LEU A 380 36.83 -3.24 -37.18
CA LEU A 380 37.20 -2.28 -36.13
C LEU A 380 36.16 -1.16 -36.01
N GLN A 381 35.71 -0.59 -37.13
CA GLN A 381 34.66 0.43 -37.11
C GLN A 381 33.34 -0.09 -36.53
N ASN A 382 32.92 -1.29 -36.92
CA ASN A 382 31.72 -1.91 -36.36
C ASN A 382 31.86 -2.18 -34.85
N ARG A 383 33.04 -2.61 -34.39
CA ARG A 383 33.31 -2.77 -32.96
C ARG A 383 33.30 -1.44 -32.21
N ASP A 384 33.85 -0.38 -32.76
CA ASP A 384 33.80 0.95 -32.17
C ASP A 384 32.36 1.46 -32.03
N GLU A 385 31.51 1.24 -33.04
CA GLU A 385 30.09 1.57 -32.98
C GLU A 385 29.35 0.76 -31.89
N GLN A 386 29.65 -0.53 -31.75
CA GLN A 386 29.09 -1.37 -30.68
C GLN A 386 29.54 -0.90 -29.30
N ILE A 387 30.82 -0.54 -29.15
CA ILE A 387 31.36 0.03 -27.90
C ILE A 387 30.65 1.35 -27.57
N GLN A 388 30.44 2.24 -28.54
CA GLN A 388 29.72 3.50 -28.30
C GLN A 388 28.27 3.26 -27.86
N LYS A 389 27.57 2.31 -28.47
CA LYS A 389 26.21 1.91 -28.04
C LYS A 389 26.21 1.38 -26.61
N LEU A 390 27.15 0.49 -26.26
CA LEU A 390 27.28 -0.03 -24.89
C LEU A 390 27.65 1.06 -23.87
N VAL A 391 28.50 2.00 -24.23
CA VAL A 391 28.83 3.14 -23.35
C VAL A 391 27.60 4.01 -23.10
N SER A 392 26.75 4.18 -24.12
CA SER A 392 25.51 4.96 -24.02
C SER A 392 24.50 4.27 -23.10
N THR A 393 24.30 2.95 -23.26
CA THR A 393 23.39 2.18 -22.39
C THR A 393 23.90 2.09 -20.95
N VAL A 394 25.21 1.97 -20.74
CA VAL A 394 25.82 2.01 -19.39
C VAL A 394 25.61 3.37 -18.74
N LYS A 395 25.71 4.46 -19.50
CA LYS A 395 25.45 5.81 -18.99
C LYS A 395 23.98 6.00 -18.60
N GLU A 396 23.04 5.56 -19.45
CA GLU A 396 21.61 5.58 -19.16
C GLU A 396 21.27 4.75 -17.91
N SER A 397 21.84 3.55 -17.80
CA SER A 397 21.66 2.69 -16.62
C SER A 397 22.22 3.32 -15.35
N LYS A 398 23.38 3.99 -15.44
CA LYS A 398 23.96 4.75 -14.32
C LYS A 398 23.05 5.90 -13.89
N ASP A 399 22.51 6.65 -14.85
CA ASP A 399 21.62 7.79 -14.58
C ASP A 399 20.31 7.30 -13.94
N GLN A 400 19.73 6.19 -14.43
CA GLN A 400 18.58 5.53 -13.81
C GLN A 400 18.88 5.06 -12.37
N ALA A 401 20.04 4.45 -12.14
CA ALA A 401 20.45 4.02 -10.81
C ALA A 401 20.61 5.21 -9.84
N THR A 402 21.13 6.34 -10.32
CA THR A 402 21.21 7.56 -9.50
C THR A 402 19.83 8.14 -9.17
N SER A 403 18.90 8.17 -10.14
CA SER A 403 17.52 8.62 -9.91
C SER A 403 16.80 7.73 -8.90
N ALA A 404 16.89 6.40 -9.05
CA ALA A 404 16.30 5.45 -8.12
C ALA A 404 16.90 5.57 -6.70
N MET A 405 18.20 5.86 -6.60
CA MET A 405 18.86 6.12 -5.32
C MET A 405 18.32 7.40 -4.66
N GLU A 406 18.12 8.48 -5.42
CA GLU A 406 17.52 9.72 -4.93
C GLU A 406 16.09 9.49 -4.42
N GLU A 407 15.26 8.78 -5.17
CA GLU A 407 13.90 8.38 -4.75
C GLU A 407 13.93 7.55 -3.46
N CYS A 408 14.82 6.56 -3.36
CA CYS A 408 15.01 5.78 -2.14
C CYS A 408 15.39 6.65 -0.95
N THR A 409 16.25 7.66 -1.15
CA THR A 409 16.60 8.59 -0.07
C THR A 409 15.42 9.49 0.33
N GLY A 410 14.57 9.89 -0.62
CA GLY A 410 13.33 10.61 -0.37
C GLY A 410 12.35 9.80 0.48
N LEU A 411 12.08 8.56 0.08
CA LEU A 411 11.21 7.63 0.80
C LEU A 411 11.74 7.32 2.21
N ARG A 412 13.06 7.18 2.40
CA ARG A 412 13.65 7.00 3.73
C ARG A 412 13.40 8.20 4.65
N LYS A 413 13.51 9.44 4.14
CA LYS A 413 13.21 10.65 4.91
C LYS A 413 11.74 10.73 5.28
N GLU A 414 10.83 10.35 4.38
CA GLU A 414 9.40 10.32 4.65
C GLU A 414 9.04 9.24 5.68
N LEU A 415 9.64 8.06 5.59
CA LEU A 415 9.46 6.97 6.55
C LEU A 415 9.94 7.40 7.95
N GLU A 416 11.09 8.08 8.05
CA GLU A 416 11.60 8.58 9.33
C GLU A 416 10.67 9.65 9.93
N LYS A 417 10.14 10.56 9.10
CA LYS A 417 9.13 11.53 9.54
C LYS A 417 7.88 10.82 10.08
N LYS A 418 7.41 9.76 9.41
CA LYS A 418 6.26 8.97 9.86
C LYS A 418 6.54 8.21 11.15
N ARG A 419 7.75 7.68 11.35
CA ARG A 419 8.17 7.06 12.61
C ARG A 419 8.10 8.04 13.78
N VAL A 420 8.57 9.26 13.59
CA VAL A 420 8.50 10.32 14.62
C VAL A 420 7.05 10.70 14.94
N GLU A 421 6.19 10.84 13.91
CA GLU A 421 4.75 11.09 14.11
C GLU A 421 4.07 9.97 14.92
N VAL A 422 4.37 8.69 14.60
CA VAL A 422 3.85 7.52 15.33
C VAL A 422 4.35 7.51 16.77
N GLN A 423 5.63 7.79 17.01
CA GLN A 423 6.19 7.83 18.37
C GLN A 423 5.53 8.93 19.22
N LYS A 424 5.22 10.09 18.61
CA LYS A 424 4.48 11.17 19.28
C LYS A 424 3.04 10.75 19.61
N ALA A 425 2.35 10.11 18.67
CA ALA A 425 0.99 9.60 18.89
C ALA A 425 0.95 8.52 19.99
N GLN A 426 1.96 7.66 20.05
CA GLN A 426 2.08 6.62 21.08
C GLN A 426 2.29 7.22 22.48
N LYS A 427 3.13 8.26 22.61
CA LYS A 427 3.29 9.00 23.87
C LYS A 427 1.99 9.67 24.32
N GLU A 428 1.22 10.21 23.39
CA GLU A 428 -0.07 10.84 23.70
C GLU A 428 -1.11 9.81 24.14
N LEU A 429 -1.18 8.66 23.47
CA LEU A 429 -2.04 7.54 23.88
C LEU A 429 -1.69 7.06 25.30
N GLN A 430 -0.40 6.96 25.62
CA GLN A 430 0.04 6.56 26.96
C GLN A 430 -0.39 7.57 28.04
N LYS A 431 -0.30 8.88 27.76
CA LYS A 431 -0.82 9.92 28.65
C LYS A 431 -2.34 9.81 28.85
N GLN A 432 -3.10 9.56 27.79
CA GLN A 432 -4.54 9.37 27.88
C GLN A 432 -4.91 8.13 28.70
N MET A 433 -4.18 7.03 28.54
CA MET A 433 -4.38 5.83 29.36
C MET A 433 -4.12 6.10 30.85
N GLN A 434 -3.06 6.83 31.18
CA GLN A 434 -2.75 7.22 32.57
C GLN A 434 -3.80 8.18 33.15
N ALA A 435 -4.29 9.14 32.35
CA ALA A 435 -5.38 10.01 32.78
C ALA A 435 -6.65 9.20 33.07
N GLN A 436 -6.98 8.23 32.20
CA GLN A 436 -8.15 7.37 32.37
C GLN A 436 -8.03 6.45 33.59
N SER A 437 -6.84 5.91 33.90
CA SER A 437 -6.64 5.12 35.12
C SER A 437 -6.82 5.96 36.38
N ALA A 438 -6.27 7.18 36.40
CA ALA A 438 -6.47 8.10 37.52
C ALA A 438 -7.95 8.49 37.70
N THR A 439 -8.69 8.68 36.60
CA THR A 439 -10.13 8.95 36.70
C THR A 439 -10.89 7.74 37.25
N ARG A 440 -10.52 6.52 36.85
CA ARG A 440 -11.14 5.29 37.36
C ARG A 440 -10.91 5.12 38.86
N GLU A 441 -9.70 5.38 39.35
CA GLU A 441 -9.38 5.34 40.78
C GLU A 441 -10.25 6.33 41.55
N GLN A 442 -10.32 7.59 41.11
CA GLN A 442 -11.19 8.61 41.74
C GLN A 442 -12.66 8.19 41.76
N THR A 443 -13.17 7.63 40.66
CA THR A 443 -14.55 7.13 40.64
C THR A 443 -14.77 5.94 41.57
N SER A 444 -13.78 5.07 41.73
CA SER A 444 -13.88 3.91 42.63
C SER A 444 -13.92 4.35 44.10
N GLU A 445 -13.09 5.33 44.47
CA GLU A 445 -13.09 5.92 45.82
C GLU A 445 -14.42 6.61 46.12
N ALA A 446 -14.95 7.39 45.17
CA ALA A 446 -16.25 8.05 45.31
C ALA A 446 -17.39 7.04 45.46
N VAL A 447 -17.39 5.95 44.68
CA VAL A 447 -18.36 4.86 44.80
C VAL A 447 -18.25 4.17 46.16
N GLU A 448 -17.05 3.95 46.68
CA GLU A 448 -16.86 3.34 47.99
C GLU A 448 -17.37 4.25 49.13
N GLN A 449 -17.10 5.56 49.04
CA GLN A 449 -17.64 6.55 49.98
C GLN A 449 -19.18 6.61 49.94
N LEU A 450 -19.77 6.63 48.75
CA LEU A 450 -21.22 6.58 48.58
C LEU A 450 -21.79 5.28 49.14
N SER A 451 -21.14 4.14 48.90
CA SER A 451 -21.57 2.84 49.46
C SER A 451 -21.59 2.86 51.00
N LYS A 452 -20.55 3.42 51.63
CA LYS A 452 -20.50 3.60 53.10
C LYS A 452 -21.65 4.49 53.59
N LYS A 453 -21.92 5.60 52.89
CA LYS A 453 -23.01 6.51 53.24
C LYS A 453 -24.39 5.89 53.08
N VAL A 454 -24.61 5.12 52.00
CA VAL A 454 -25.84 4.36 51.77
C VAL A 454 -26.06 3.36 52.90
N LYS A 455 -25.06 2.54 53.25
CA LYS A 455 -25.16 1.59 54.38
C LYS A 455 -25.52 2.28 55.71
N SER A 456 -24.90 3.43 55.99
CA SER A 456 -25.24 4.23 57.18
C SER A 456 -26.69 4.71 57.16
N LEU A 457 -27.18 5.22 56.03
CA LEU A 457 -28.56 5.70 55.89
C LEU A 457 -29.56 4.53 55.97
N THR A 458 -29.25 3.38 55.38
CA THR A 458 -30.08 2.17 55.49
C THR A 458 -30.21 1.73 56.96
N SER A 459 -29.10 1.72 57.71
CA SER A 459 -29.13 1.40 59.15
C SER A 459 -29.94 2.42 59.97
N GLN A 460 -29.86 3.71 59.63
CA GLN A 460 -30.70 4.73 60.27
C GLN A 460 -32.19 4.53 59.96
N LEU A 461 -32.51 4.15 58.72
CA LEU A 461 -33.88 3.87 58.30
C LEU A 461 -34.46 2.65 59.03
N GLU A 462 -33.69 1.57 59.16
CA GLU A 462 -34.09 0.39 59.95
C GLU A 462 -34.39 0.76 61.40
N LYS A 463 -33.51 1.53 62.07
CA LYS A 463 -33.77 2.01 63.43
C LYS A 463 -35.05 2.85 63.53
N LYS A 464 -35.31 3.72 62.56
CA LYS A 464 -36.56 4.50 62.52
C LYS A 464 -37.78 3.60 62.33
N ASN A 465 -37.68 2.58 61.47
CA ASN A 465 -38.75 1.60 61.27
C ASN A 465 -39.03 0.81 62.55
N GLU A 466 -38.00 0.37 63.27
CA GLU A 466 -38.16 -0.30 64.57
C GLU A 466 -38.87 0.60 65.59
N ILE A 467 -38.48 1.89 65.67
CA ILE A 467 -39.15 2.86 66.54
C ILE A 467 -40.62 3.00 66.13
N HIS A 468 -40.90 3.10 64.83
CA HIS A 468 -42.26 3.24 64.34
C HIS A 468 -43.13 2.01 64.64
N GLN A 469 -42.57 0.80 64.48
CA GLN A 469 -43.25 -0.44 64.88
C GLN A 469 -43.57 -0.46 66.38
N ARG A 470 -42.62 -0.07 67.25
CA ARG A 470 -42.85 0.02 68.70
C ARG A 470 -43.96 1.03 69.04
N LEU A 471 -43.97 2.19 68.38
CA LEU A 471 -45.01 3.20 68.56
C LEU A 471 -46.37 2.68 68.13
N ASN A 472 -46.46 2.00 66.99
CA ASN A 472 -47.72 1.41 66.51
C ASN A 472 -48.24 0.34 67.48
N SER A 473 -47.38 -0.53 68.00
CA SER A 473 -47.78 -1.51 69.04
C SER A 473 -48.35 -0.81 70.27
N ARG A 474 -47.72 0.27 70.73
CA ARG A 474 -48.17 1.04 71.89
C ARG A 474 -49.49 1.78 71.63
N ILE A 475 -49.71 2.29 70.41
CA ILE A 475 -51.00 2.85 70.00
C ILE A 475 -52.07 1.77 70.08
N SER A 476 -51.84 0.58 69.51
CA SER A 476 -52.81 -0.52 69.58
C SER A 476 -53.10 -0.97 71.01
N GLU A 477 -52.10 -0.99 71.90
CA GLU A 477 -52.31 -1.25 73.34
C GLU A 477 -53.23 -0.20 73.97
N VAL A 478 -52.98 1.09 73.72
CA VAL A 478 -53.80 2.20 74.23
C VAL A 478 -55.22 2.16 73.66
N GLU A 479 -55.40 1.87 72.38
CA GLU A 479 -56.71 1.71 71.74
C GLU A 479 -57.50 0.56 72.39
N SER A 480 -56.82 -0.55 72.70
CA SER A 480 -57.44 -1.68 73.39
C SER A 480 -57.84 -1.31 74.84
N ALA A 481 -57.01 -0.56 75.55
CA ALA A 481 -57.29 -0.09 76.90
C ALA A 481 -58.46 0.89 76.91
N ASN A 482 -58.50 1.83 75.95
CA ASN A 482 -59.61 2.75 75.77
C ASN A 482 -60.91 2.01 75.44
N SER A 483 -60.87 0.97 74.60
CA SER A 483 -62.04 0.16 74.27
C SER A 483 -62.58 -0.58 75.50
N LYS A 484 -61.70 -1.11 76.36
CA LYS A 484 -62.08 -1.72 77.64
C LYS A 484 -62.71 -0.71 78.59
N LEU A 485 -62.10 0.48 78.75
CA LEU A 485 -62.64 1.55 79.59
C LEU A 485 -64.00 2.05 79.07
N LEU A 486 -64.20 2.14 77.76
CA LEU A 486 -65.48 2.47 77.16
C LEU A 486 -66.54 1.42 77.47
N ALA A 487 -66.20 0.13 77.38
CA ALA A 487 -67.10 -0.96 77.76
C ALA A 487 -67.44 -0.93 79.26
N GLU A 488 -66.47 -0.65 80.13
CA GLU A 488 -66.68 -0.45 81.58
C GLU A 488 -67.58 0.76 81.87
N LEU A 489 -67.41 1.88 81.15
CA LEU A 489 -68.29 3.04 81.27
C LEU A 489 -69.70 2.74 80.82
N GLN A 490 -69.88 2.00 79.72
CA GLN A 490 -71.20 1.61 79.23
C GLN A 490 -71.92 0.67 80.20
N THR A 491 -71.22 -0.30 80.77
CA THR A 491 -71.80 -1.21 81.78
C THR A 491 -72.15 -0.47 83.08
N LYS A 492 -71.30 0.45 83.55
CA LYS A 492 -71.61 1.30 84.72
C LYS A 492 -72.81 2.20 84.46
N LYS A 493 -72.89 2.86 83.29
CA LYS A 493 -74.02 3.72 82.90
C LYS A 493 -75.36 2.97 82.84
N VAL A 494 -75.34 1.69 82.47
CA VAL A 494 -76.54 0.82 82.46
C VAL A 494 -76.94 0.37 83.88
N SER A 495 -75.99 0.25 84.81
CA SER A 495 -76.27 -0.16 86.20
C SER A 495 -76.75 0.98 87.12
N THR A 496 -76.44 2.24 86.82
CA THR A 496 -76.78 3.38 87.69
C THR A 496 -78.11 4.06 87.35
N VAL A 497 -78.72 3.72 86.20
CA VAL A 497 -80.04 4.24 85.83
C VAL A 497 -81.06 3.15 86.13
N ASP A 498 -81.73 3.26 87.27
CA ASP A 498 -82.86 2.41 87.61
C ASP A 498 -83.99 2.68 86.59
N LYS A 499 -84.04 1.85 85.54
CA LYS A 499 -84.97 2.00 84.41
C LYS A 499 -86.41 2.07 84.89
N ALA A 500 -86.75 1.41 86.00
CA ALA A 500 -88.08 1.47 86.60
C ALA A 500 -88.42 2.86 87.13
N PHE A 501 -87.45 3.55 87.75
CA PHE A 501 -87.62 4.91 88.27
C PHE A 501 -87.74 5.94 87.16
N VAL A 502 -86.94 5.82 86.09
CA VAL A 502 -87.04 6.70 84.91
C VAL A 502 -88.35 6.50 84.16
N SER A 503 -88.82 5.26 84.01
CA SER A 503 -90.14 4.99 83.43
C SER A 503 -91.28 5.58 84.27
N GLN A 504 -91.23 5.45 85.61
CA GLN A 504 -92.20 6.09 86.50
C GLN A 504 -92.20 7.62 86.39
N LEU A 505 -91.01 8.24 86.33
CA LEU A 505 -90.86 9.69 86.14
C LEU A 505 -91.40 10.16 84.79
N THR A 506 -91.11 9.41 83.73
CA THR A 506 -91.58 9.72 82.37
C THR A 506 -93.10 9.61 82.29
N GLU A 507 -93.70 8.63 82.95
CA GLU A 507 -95.15 8.43 82.99
C GLU A 507 -95.85 9.49 83.85
N ARG A 508 -95.20 9.96 84.92
CA ARG A 508 -95.66 11.09 85.74
C ARG A 508 -95.55 12.42 85.00
N ILE A 509 -94.48 12.64 84.24
CA ILE A 509 -94.34 13.78 83.33
C ILE A 509 -95.43 13.73 82.26
N ARG A 510 -95.70 12.57 81.66
CA ARG A 510 -96.76 12.42 80.64
C ARG A 510 -98.16 12.70 81.19
N LYS A 511 -98.43 12.34 82.45
CA LYS A 511 -99.69 12.70 83.16
C LYS A 511 -99.79 14.20 83.43
N LEU A 512 -98.69 14.83 83.86
CA LEU A 512 -98.61 16.27 84.10
C LEU A 512 -98.66 17.09 82.79
N GLU A 513 -98.14 16.56 81.68
CA GLU A 513 -98.27 17.14 80.35
C GLU A 513 -99.72 17.06 79.84
N LEU A 514 -100.43 15.96 80.13
CA LEU A 514 -101.87 15.81 79.84
C LEU A 514 -102.76 16.74 80.68
N GLU A 515 -102.39 17.00 81.95
CA GLU A 515 -103.06 17.99 82.80
C GLU A 515 -102.72 19.43 82.39
N ASN A 516 -101.47 19.73 82.02
CA ASN A 516 -101.09 21.04 81.48
C ASN A 516 -101.71 21.32 80.10
N ALA A 517 -101.90 20.31 79.26
CA ALA A 517 -102.57 20.43 77.96
C ALA A 517 -104.08 20.72 78.09
N LYS A 518 -104.71 20.39 79.22
CA LYS A 518 -106.11 20.76 79.51
C LYS A 518 -106.27 22.20 80.02
N LEU A 519 -105.20 22.83 80.50
CA LEU A 519 -105.19 24.18 81.08
C LEU A 519 -104.63 25.26 80.13
N ARG A 520 -104.15 24.88 78.94
CA ARG A 520 -103.61 25.80 77.93
C ARG A 520 -104.14 25.48 76.54
N ALA A 521 -105.16 26.22 76.13
CA ALA A 521 -105.33 26.64 74.74
C ALA A 521 -105.64 28.14 74.73
N PRO A 522 -105.28 28.91 73.70
CA PRO A 522 -104.19 28.77 72.72
C PRO A 522 -103.29 30.03 72.70
N ALA A 523 -102.05 29.94 72.19
CA ALA A 523 -101.39 30.99 71.38
C ALA A 523 -99.89 30.72 71.18
N SER A 524 -99.50 30.86 69.91
CA SER A 524 -98.22 31.39 69.41
C SER A 524 -96.89 30.74 69.79
N ALA A 525 -96.29 30.15 68.75
CA ALA A 525 -95.01 30.55 68.15
C ALA A 525 -93.68 30.38 68.91
N GLN A 526 -92.81 29.61 68.24
CA GLN A 526 -91.37 29.83 68.01
C GLN A 526 -90.35 29.62 69.14
N VAL A 527 -89.12 29.35 68.66
CA VAL A 527 -87.80 29.35 69.31
C VAL A 527 -87.41 27.97 69.88
N ALA A 528 -86.62 27.15 69.17
CA ALA A 528 -85.18 27.24 68.87
C ALA A 528 -84.26 26.92 70.07
N GLY A 529 -83.25 26.09 69.78
CA GLY A 529 -82.22 25.59 70.71
C GLY A 529 -82.24 24.05 70.75
N SER A 530 -81.14 23.30 70.73
CA SER A 530 -79.72 23.64 70.75
C SER A 530 -78.91 22.35 70.48
N THR A 531 -77.88 22.47 69.65
CA THR A 531 -76.55 21.82 69.73
C THR A 531 -76.42 20.34 70.15
N HIS A 532 -75.86 19.49 69.27
CA HIS A 532 -74.58 18.82 69.54
C HIS A 532 -73.96 18.09 68.33
N ASN A 533 -72.63 18.23 68.22
CA ASN A 533 -71.63 17.32 67.63
C ASN A 533 -71.46 17.29 66.10
N PHE A 534 -70.34 17.83 65.62
CA PHE A 534 -69.32 17.09 64.86
C PHE A 534 -68.06 17.98 64.71
N ARG A 535 -67.02 17.69 65.48
CA ARG A 535 -65.67 18.25 65.26
C ARG A 535 -64.62 17.21 65.63
N ALA A 536 -64.31 16.33 64.67
CA ALA A 536 -63.14 15.47 64.69
C ALA A 536 -62.87 14.92 63.27
N ASP A 537 -62.59 15.80 62.31
CA ASP A 537 -62.13 15.39 60.96
C ASP A 537 -61.14 16.38 60.31
N ALA A 538 -60.59 17.33 61.06
CA ALA A 538 -59.73 18.38 60.50
C ALA A 538 -58.22 18.08 60.55
N ALA A 539 -57.76 17.02 61.24
CA ALA A 539 -56.33 16.79 61.47
C ALA A 539 -55.68 15.76 60.53
N THR A 540 -56.46 14.97 59.78
CA THR A 540 -55.96 13.95 58.83
C THR A 540 -55.95 14.44 57.38
N GLY A 541 -56.71 15.50 57.05
CA GLY A 541 -56.77 16.09 55.71
C GLY A 541 -55.54 16.92 55.33
N GLU A 542 -54.93 17.64 56.27
CA GLU A 542 -53.79 18.54 56.00
C GLU A 542 -52.49 17.78 55.70
N ALA A 543 -52.26 16.63 56.35
CA ALA A 543 -51.08 15.80 56.11
C ALA A 543 -51.15 15.01 54.78
N GLN A 544 -52.35 14.62 54.35
CA GLN A 544 -52.56 13.97 53.05
C GLN A 544 -52.53 14.97 51.90
N GLN A 545 -53.09 16.19 52.06
CA GLN A 545 -52.99 17.26 51.06
C GLN A 545 -51.55 17.73 50.85
N GLY A 546 -50.76 17.93 51.92
CA GLY A 546 -49.35 18.32 51.78
C GLY A 546 -48.51 17.31 50.99
N SER A 547 -48.72 16.01 51.22
CA SER A 547 -48.01 14.95 50.48
C SER A 547 -48.41 14.85 49.00
N GLU A 548 -49.66 15.17 48.67
CA GLU A 548 -50.17 15.16 47.31
C GLU A 548 -49.73 16.40 46.52
N GLU A 549 -49.64 17.56 47.18
CA GLU A 549 -49.09 18.79 46.63
C GLU A 549 -47.59 18.67 46.35
N ASP A 550 -46.83 18.06 47.25
CA ASP A 550 -45.40 17.77 47.06
C ASP A 550 -45.18 16.81 45.88
N LEU A 551 -46.02 15.77 45.74
CA LEU A 551 -46.01 14.86 44.58
C LEU A 551 -46.33 15.57 43.26
N LYS A 552 -47.33 16.47 43.27
CA LYS A 552 -47.67 17.30 42.10
C LYS A 552 -46.54 18.25 41.74
N LEU A 553 -45.83 18.80 42.73
CA LEU A 553 -44.67 19.67 42.54
C LEU A 553 -43.50 18.90 41.89
N VAL A 554 -43.17 17.72 42.41
CA VAL A 554 -42.11 16.86 41.87
C VAL A 554 -42.44 16.38 40.44
N LEU A 555 -43.69 16.05 40.15
CA LEU A 555 -44.13 15.69 38.80
C LEU A 555 -44.05 16.86 37.82
N LYS A 556 -44.37 18.09 38.25
CA LYS A 556 -44.18 19.30 37.44
C LYS A 556 -42.69 19.56 37.16
N GLN A 557 -41.83 19.42 38.17
CA GLN A 557 -40.38 19.57 38.02
C GLN A 557 -39.78 18.51 37.09
N LEU A 558 -40.23 17.25 37.18
CA LEU A 558 -39.81 16.18 36.27
C LEU A 558 -40.19 16.47 34.82
N LYS A 559 -41.42 16.96 34.57
CA LYS A 559 -41.88 17.34 33.22
C LYS A 559 -41.10 18.53 32.66
N LEU A 560 -40.76 19.51 33.51
CA LEU A 560 -39.92 20.65 33.12
C LEU A 560 -38.50 20.20 32.76
N ALA A 561 -37.84 19.42 33.62
CA ALA A 561 -36.51 18.88 33.37
C ALA A 561 -36.45 18.01 32.10
N GLN A 562 -37.51 17.23 31.82
CA GLN A 562 -37.65 16.47 30.57
C GLN A 562 -37.69 17.39 29.33
N ARG A 563 -38.50 18.46 29.37
CA ARG A 563 -38.61 19.43 28.27
C ARG A 563 -37.30 20.18 28.04
N GLU A 564 -36.62 20.58 29.11
CA GLU A 564 -35.32 21.25 29.05
C GLU A 564 -34.24 20.33 28.46
N ARG A 565 -34.21 19.06 28.86
CA ARG A 565 -33.31 18.05 28.28
C ARG A 565 -33.56 17.89 26.78
N ASP A 566 -34.82 17.78 26.38
CA ASP A 566 -35.17 17.58 24.96
C ASP A 566 -34.88 18.83 24.13
N ALA A 567 -35.06 20.03 24.69
CA ALA A 567 -34.65 21.28 24.06
C ALA A 567 -33.12 21.37 23.92
N ALA A 568 -32.36 21.01 24.96
CA ALA A 568 -30.90 20.97 24.94
C ALA A 568 -30.37 19.94 23.92
N ARG A 569 -30.97 18.75 23.83
CA ARG A 569 -30.64 17.75 22.80
C ARG A 569 -30.95 18.24 21.38
N LYS A 570 -32.06 18.94 21.17
CA LYS A 570 -32.37 19.57 19.88
C LYS A 570 -31.36 20.67 19.52
N GLN A 571 -30.91 21.47 20.49
CA GLN A 571 -29.86 22.46 20.26
C GLN A 571 -28.51 21.80 19.95
N LEU A 572 -28.14 20.74 20.67
CA LEU A 572 -26.94 19.94 20.43
C LEU A 572 -26.90 19.41 18.99
N LEU A 573 -28.00 18.80 18.53
CA LEU A 573 -28.10 18.28 17.16
C LEU A 573 -27.95 19.38 16.10
N LYS A 574 -28.51 20.58 16.35
CA LYS A 574 -28.33 21.74 15.46
C LYS A 574 -26.88 22.25 15.46
N THR A 575 -26.23 22.32 16.62
CA THR A 575 -24.82 22.75 16.72
C THR A 575 -23.87 21.74 16.10
N ASP A 576 -24.12 20.44 16.25
CA ASP A 576 -23.34 19.37 15.64
C ASP A 576 -23.48 19.36 14.11
N ALA A 577 -24.68 19.57 13.59
CA ALA A 577 -24.90 19.73 12.15
C ALA A 577 -24.16 20.95 11.58
N ASN A 578 -24.15 22.08 12.29
CA ASN A 578 -23.39 23.26 11.90
C ASN A 578 -21.87 23.03 11.99
N LEU A 579 -21.41 22.32 13.02
CA LEU A 579 -20.00 21.93 13.14
C LEU A 579 -19.56 21.12 11.93
N LYS A 580 -20.31 20.07 11.56
CA LYS A 580 -20.02 19.24 10.37
C LYS A 580 -19.98 20.05 9.07
N ARG A 581 -20.88 21.04 8.91
CA ARG A 581 -20.85 21.97 7.75
C ARG A 581 -19.56 22.80 7.73
N THR A 582 -19.17 23.40 8.86
CA THR A 582 -17.93 24.19 8.94
C THR A 582 -16.67 23.34 8.76
N GLU A 583 -16.65 22.09 9.24
CA GLU A 583 -15.54 21.15 9.00
C GLU A 583 -15.42 20.77 7.52
N LYS A 584 -16.55 20.53 6.85
CA LYS A 584 -16.57 20.30 5.40
C LYS A 584 -16.07 21.53 4.63
N HIS A 585 -16.48 22.74 5.03
CA HIS A 585 -15.99 23.98 4.44
C HIS A 585 -14.48 24.18 4.67
N ASN A 586 -13.96 23.93 5.87
CA ASN A 586 -12.53 23.95 6.18
C ASN A 586 -11.73 22.97 5.31
N ARG A 587 -12.25 21.75 5.09
CA ARG A 587 -11.63 20.77 4.18
C ARG A 587 -11.59 21.26 2.74
N LEU A 588 -12.66 21.89 2.26
CA LEU A 588 -12.73 22.47 0.92
C LEU A 588 -11.73 23.62 0.74
N LEU A 589 -11.62 24.53 1.72
CA LEU A 589 -10.63 25.62 1.69
C LEU A 589 -9.19 25.09 1.71
N LEU A 590 -8.90 24.06 2.53
CA LEU A 590 -7.60 23.38 2.56
C LEU A 590 -7.27 22.71 1.22
N ASN A 591 -8.24 22.06 0.58
CA ASN A 591 -8.04 21.45 -0.73
C ASN A 591 -7.81 22.50 -1.82
N ARG A 592 -8.55 23.62 -1.79
CA ARG A 592 -8.32 24.76 -2.70
C ARG A 592 -6.93 25.38 -2.53
N LEU A 593 -6.43 25.50 -1.29
CA LEU A 593 -5.07 25.95 -1.02
C LEU A 593 -4.01 24.95 -1.52
N ARG A 594 -4.28 23.64 -1.47
CA ARG A 594 -3.35 22.59 -1.96
C ARG A 594 -3.30 22.49 -3.48
N LEU A 595 -4.38 22.83 -4.18
CA LEU A 595 -4.51 22.77 -5.64
C LEU A 595 -3.99 24.04 -6.34
N GLN A 596 -3.49 25.03 -5.60
CA GLN A 596 -2.83 26.21 -6.18
C GLN A 596 -1.46 25.81 -6.78
N PRO A 597 -1.14 26.19 -8.03
CA PRO A 597 0.17 25.93 -8.64
C PRO A 597 1.30 26.52 -7.80
N GLY A 598 2.38 25.74 -7.63
CA GLY A 598 3.40 25.96 -6.60
C GLY A 598 4.00 27.36 -6.52
N GLU A 599 3.87 27.99 -5.36
CA GLU A 599 4.69 29.12 -4.88
C GLU A 599 6.18 28.72 -4.67
N GLY A 600 6.54 27.44 -4.90
CA GLY A 600 7.90 26.91 -4.75
C GLY A 600 8.92 27.40 -5.78
N SER A 601 8.49 27.99 -6.91
CA SER A 601 9.39 28.52 -7.94
C SER A 601 9.60 30.04 -7.87
N TYR A 602 8.71 30.79 -7.21
CA TYR A 602 8.78 32.26 -7.18
C TYR A 602 9.62 32.82 -6.02
N LEU A 603 9.75 32.08 -4.90
CA LEU A 603 10.45 32.58 -3.71
C LEU A 603 11.99 32.51 -3.80
N ARG A 604 12.57 31.88 -4.84
CA ARG A 604 14.03 31.81 -5.00
C ARG A 604 14.61 32.96 -5.85
N SER A 605 13.78 33.76 -6.50
CA SER A 605 14.19 34.90 -7.35
C SER A 605 14.25 36.25 -6.61
N TRP A 606 13.57 36.38 -5.47
CA TRP A 606 13.42 37.67 -4.76
C TRP A 606 14.62 38.10 -3.89
N ALA A 607 15.68 37.29 -3.76
CA ALA A 607 16.81 37.61 -2.89
C ALA A 607 17.95 38.40 -3.57
N ARG A 608 17.84 38.74 -4.86
CA ARG A 608 18.84 39.59 -5.55
C ARG A 608 18.17 40.51 -6.56
N SER A 609 17.58 41.60 -6.11
CA SER A 609 17.51 42.86 -6.85
C SER A 609 17.02 43.97 -5.93
N THR A 610 17.76 45.07 -5.92
CA THR A 610 17.51 46.32 -5.18
C THR A 610 16.13 46.92 -5.46
N PRO A 611 15.57 47.67 -4.49
CA PRO A 611 14.18 48.12 -4.53
C PRO A 611 14.06 49.37 -5.38
N ASN A 612 13.17 49.36 -6.37
CA ASN A 612 12.55 50.58 -6.83
C ASN A 612 11.20 50.31 -7.51
N ARG A 613 10.22 51.12 -7.09
CA ARG A 613 8.96 51.48 -7.75
C ARG A 613 7.75 50.56 -7.56
N THR A 614 6.96 50.98 -6.58
CA THR A 614 5.50 50.85 -6.49
C THR A 614 4.79 51.08 -7.83
N THR A 615 3.92 50.14 -8.23
CA THR A 615 2.46 50.28 -8.38
C THR A 615 1.92 49.08 -9.17
N ASN A 616 0.77 48.56 -8.75
CA ASN A 616 -0.05 47.50 -9.36
C ASN A 616 0.19 46.08 -8.84
N THR A 617 -0.18 45.86 -7.56
CA THR A 617 -0.56 44.53 -7.04
C THR A 617 -1.72 43.99 -7.87
N SER A 618 -1.42 43.06 -8.76
CA SER A 618 -2.42 42.40 -9.60
C SER A 618 -3.33 41.51 -8.74
N ALA A 619 -4.61 41.42 -9.12
CA ALA A 619 -5.65 40.65 -8.44
C ALA A 619 -5.35 39.14 -8.24
N LYS A 620 -4.24 38.61 -8.78
CA LYS A 620 -3.79 37.22 -8.60
C LYS A 620 -3.07 36.96 -7.28
N GLU A 621 -2.47 37.97 -6.64
CA GLU A 621 -1.76 37.81 -5.35
C GLU A 621 -2.71 37.87 -4.13
N LEU A 622 -3.92 38.39 -4.29
CA LEU A 622 -4.92 38.51 -3.22
C LEU A 622 -5.66 37.20 -2.92
N ALA A 623 -5.77 36.28 -3.90
CA ALA A 623 -6.57 35.07 -3.75
C ALA A 623 -6.02 34.08 -2.69
N PRO A 624 -4.69 33.82 -2.58
CA PRO A 624 -4.16 32.94 -1.54
C PRO A 624 -4.24 33.54 -0.14
N ILE A 625 -4.06 34.85 -0.01
CA ILE A 625 -4.13 35.58 1.26
C ILE A 625 -5.58 35.60 1.77
N GLN A 626 -6.55 35.87 0.89
CA GLN A 626 -7.98 35.81 1.22
C GLN A 626 -8.41 34.40 1.63
N LEU A 627 -7.99 33.35 0.90
CA LEU A 627 -8.29 31.96 1.28
C LEU A 627 -7.67 31.55 2.62
N ARG A 628 -6.48 32.07 2.97
CA ARG A 628 -5.86 31.86 4.28
C ARG A 628 -6.61 32.60 5.40
N GLN A 629 -7.10 33.81 5.15
CA GLN A 629 -7.93 34.57 6.09
C GLN A 629 -9.29 33.86 6.30
N GLU A 630 -9.97 33.44 5.25
CA GLU A 630 -11.21 32.65 5.32
C GLU A 630 -11.02 31.34 6.07
N LEU A 631 -9.89 30.64 5.85
CA LEU A 631 -9.56 29.43 6.59
C LEU A 631 -9.34 29.71 8.08
N ASN A 632 -8.74 30.83 8.44
CA ASN A 632 -8.53 31.21 9.83
C ASN A 632 -9.86 31.56 10.52
N VAL A 633 -10.73 32.33 9.87
CA VAL A 633 -12.09 32.64 10.37
C VAL A 633 -12.90 31.35 10.55
N ALA A 634 -12.88 30.45 9.56
CA ALA A 634 -13.59 29.18 9.63
C ALA A 634 -13.01 28.22 10.69
N ARG A 635 -11.74 28.34 11.07
CA ARG A 635 -11.13 27.61 12.20
C ARG A 635 -11.56 28.18 13.54
N GLU A 636 -11.60 29.50 13.67
CA GLU A 636 -12.08 30.18 14.88
C GLU A 636 -13.55 29.84 15.15
N ASP A 637 -14.40 29.88 14.12
CA ASP A 637 -15.82 29.55 14.25
C ASP A 637 -16.02 28.06 14.58
N ASN A 638 -15.19 27.18 14.03
CA ASN A 638 -15.18 25.77 14.40
C ASN A 638 -14.79 25.56 15.88
N ALA A 639 -13.79 26.30 16.37
CA ALA A 639 -13.39 26.26 17.78
C ALA A 639 -14.52 26.76 18.71
N LYS A 640 -15.21 27.86 18.34
CA LYS A 640 -16.38 28.37 19.07
C LYS A 640 -17.51 27.34 19.11
N LEU A 641 -17.80 26.68 17.98
CA LEU A 641 -18.81 25.63 17.89
C LEU A 641 -18.46 24.41 18.74
N LYS A 642 -17.18 23.98 18.77
CA LYS A 642 -16.71 22.89 19.64
C LYS A 642 -16.91 23.20 21.12
N ILE A 643 -16.56 24.41 21.55
CA ILE A 643 -16.78 24.87 22.93
C ILE A 643 -18.27 24.88 23.27
N ARG A 644 -19.13 25.37 22.36
CA ARG A 644 -20.59 25.38 22.56
C ARG A 644 -21.16 23.97 22.62
N ASN A 645 -20.67 23.04 21.78
CA ASN A 645 -21.10 21.65 21.78
C ASN A 645 -20.74 20.97 23.11
N ALA A 646 -19.49 21.13 23.58
CA ALA A 646 -19.05 20.59 24.88
C ALA A 646 -19.88 21.15 26.06
N LYS A 647 -20.24 22.45 26.03
CA LYS A 647 -21.13 23.05 27.05
C LYS A 647 -22.54 22.43 27.00
N LEU A 648 -23.09 22.20 25.82
CA LEU A 648 -24.40 21.58 25.65
C LEU A 648 -24.38 20.10 26.09
N GLU A 649 -23.34 19.34 25.77
CA GLU A 649 -23.15 17.97 26.25
C GLU A 649 -23.11 17.92 27.78
N ALA A 650 -22.34 18.80 28.41
CA ALA A 650 -22.28 18.90 29.87
C ALA A 650 -23.63 19.31 30.49
N SER A 651 -24.43 20.13 29.80
CA SER A 651 -25.78 20.49 30.27
C SER A 651 -26.77 19.34 30.13
N VAL A 652 -26.70 18.56 29.04
CA VAL A 652 -27.52 17.37 28.83
C VAL A 652 -27.19 16.31 29.87
N ALA A 653 -25.90 16.08 30.16
CA ALA A 653 -25.47 15.15 31.19
C ALA A 653 -26.00 15.54 32.58
N ARG A 654 -25.92 16.83 32.95
CA ARG A 654 -26.48 17.34 34.22
C ARG A 654 -27.99 17.19 34.30
N LEU A 655 -28.72 17.48 33.23
CA LEU A 655 -30.18 17.31 33.17
C LEU A 655 -30.57 15.83 33.22
N GLU A 656 -29.78 14.92 32.63
CA GLU A 656 -29.98 13.48 32.73
C GLU A 656 -29.77 12.97 34.15
N GLU A 657 -28.74 13.47 34.85
CA GLU A 657 -28.47 13.16 36.25
C GLU A 657 -29.60 13.67 37.17
N GLN A 658 -30.03 14.92 37.00
CA GLN A 658 -31.18 15.49 37.74
C GLN A 658 -32.46 14.69 37.49
N LEU A 659 -32.69 14.25 36.25
CA LEU A 659 -33.86 13.45 35.88
C LEU A 659 -33.78 12.02 36.45
N GLN A 660 -32.58 11.44 36.57
CA GLN A 660 -32.38 10.19 37.30
C GLN A 660 -32.63 10.37 38.80
N GLN A 661 -32.12 11.43 39.42
CA GLN A 661 -32.38 11.73 40.84
C GLN A 661 -33.87 11.92 41.12
N LEU A 662 -34.58 12.69 40.28
CA LEU A 662 -36.03 12.91 40.39
C LEU A 662 -36.86 11.64 40.12
N LYS A 663 -36.34 10.70 39.31
CA LYS A 663 -36.95 9.37 39.12
C LYS A 663 -36.80 8.48 40.35
N MET A 664 -35.67 8.59 41.06
CA MET A 664 -35.39 7.82 42.27
C MET A 664 -36.17 8.32 43.49
N THR A 665 -36.62 9.58 43.50
CA THR A 665 -37.49 10.15 44.54
C THR A 665 -38.98 9.84 44.35
N ARG A 666 -39.35 9.01 43.37
CA ARG A 666 -40.74 8.63 43.11
C ARG A 666 -41.22 7.57 44.13
N PRO A 667 -42.30 7.81 44.90
CA PRO A 667 -43.00 6.74 45.58
C PRO A 667 -43.62 5.83 44.51
N TYR A 668 -43.45 4.51 44.65
CA TYR A 668 -43.99 3.51 43.75
C TYR A 668 -45.47 3.79 43.40
N GLY A 669 -45.71 4.20 42.16
CA GLY A 669 -47.03 4.25 41.55
C GLY A 669 -47.01 3.33 40.33
N PRO A 670 -47.95 2.37 40.23
CA PRO A 670 -47.90 1.30 39.25
C PRO A 670 -47.98 1.88 37.83
N SER A 671 -47.09 1.42 36.95
CA SER A 671 -47.14 1.78 35.54
C SER A 671 -48.45 1.28 34.94
N LEU A 672 -49.30 2.23 34.54
CA LEU A 672 -50.29 2.06 33.49
C LEU A 672 -49.58 1.68 32.19
N ASP A 673 -49.37 0.38 32.02
CA ASP A 673 -49.31 -0.28 30.72
C ASP A 673 -50.19 -1.53 30.84
N LYS A 674 -51.50 -1.29 30.81
CA LYS A 674 -52.46 -2.30 30.38
C LYS A 674 -52.64 -2.12 28.88
N VAL A 675 -52.07 -3.04 28.11
CA VAL A 675 -52.71 -3.55 26.89
C VAL A 675 -52.63 -5.08 26.99
N ASP A 676 -53.81 -5.67 26.84
CA ASP A 676 -54.17 -7.07 26.98
C ASP A 676 -53.22 -8.02 26.21
N THR A 677 -52.93 -9.21 26.71
CA THR A 677 -53.84 -10.34 26.55
C THR A 677 -53.45 -11.52 27.43
N ALA A 678 -54.43 -11.97 28.22
CA ALA A 678 -54.74 -13.35 28.61
C ALA A 678 -53.60 -14.40 28.62
N ALA A 679 -53.30 -14.95 29.81
CA ALA A 679 -53.90 -16.21 30.25
C ALA A 679 -53.07 -16.92 31.34
N LYS A 680 -53.80 -17.44 32.33
CA LYS A 680 -53.45 -18.50 33.29
C LYS A 680 -52.52 -18.13 34.45
N GLY A 681 -53.16 -17.94 35.60
CA GLY A 681 -52.50 -17.82 36.88
C GLY A 681 -51.85 -19.12 37.36
N LYS A 682 -51.00 -18.95 38.38
CA LYS A 682 -50.93 -19.79 39.58
C LYS A 682 -50.13 -19.03 40.64
N GLN A 683 -50.65 -19.08 41.86
CA GLN A 683 -50.00 -18.66 43.09
C GLN A 683 -48.76 -19.53 43.42
N PRO A 684 -47.91 -19.11 44.38
CA PRO A 684 -46.52 -19.54 44.53
C PRO A 684 -46.40 -20.88 45.27
N SER A 685 -45.59 -21.79 44.76
CA SER A 685 -45.23 -23.04 45.45
C SER A 685 -43.84 -22.94 46.07
N GLY A 686 -43.80 -23.07 47.40
CA GLY A 686 -42.59 -23.29 48.17
C GLY A 686 -41.94 -24.65 47.90
N THR A 687 -40.64 -24.70 48.22
CA THR A 687 -39.88 -25.81 48.81
C THR A 687 -40.27 -27.26 48.48
N THR A 688 -39.39 -28.01 47.81
CA THR A 688 -39.02 -29.40 48.18
C THR A 688 -37.76 -29.86 47.43
N GLY A 689 -36.80 -30.43 48.17
CA GLY A 689 -35.62 -31.09 47.64
C GLY A 689 -35.97 -32.45 47.01
N LYS A 690 -35.31 -32.77 45.90
CA LYS A 690 -35.43 -34.08 45.23
C LYS A 690 -34.84 -35.17 46.11
N THR A 691 -35.49 -36.33 46.17
CA THR A 691 -35.05 -37.44 47.03
C THR A 691 -33.90 -38.23 46.36
N ALA A 692 -33.09 -38.93 47.17
CA ALA A 692 -31.89 -39.63 46.70
C ALA A 692 -32.16 -40.67 45.59
N ALA A 693 -33.32 -41.34 45.62
CA ALA A 693 -33.72 -42.29 44.59
C ALA A 693 -33.96 -41.63 43.22
N GLU A 694 -34.45 -40.38 43.19
CA GLU A 694 -34.64 -39.64 41.94
C GLU A 694 -33.30 -39.19 41.34
N LEU A 695 -32.29 -38.93 42.19
CA LEU A 695 -30.93 -38.62 41.75
C LEU A 695 -30.24 -39.84 41.15
N GLU A 696 -30.44 -41.04 41.71
CA GLU A 696 -29.90 -42.28 41.14
C GLU A 696 -30.46 -42.59 39.74
N VAL A 697 -31.76 -42.37 39.54
CA VAL A 697 -32.40 -42.52 38.21
C VAL A 697 -31.83 -41.52 37.21
N VAL A 698 -31.53 -40.29 37.64
CA VAL A 698 -30.87 -39.28 36.79
C VAL A 698 -29.43 -39.67 36.46
N ILE A 699 -28.67 -40.20 37.42
CA ILE A 699 -27.28 -40.65 37.21
C ILE A 699 -27.24 -41.82 36.22
N ILE A 700 -28.14 -42.80 36.34
CA ILE A 700 -28.23 -43.93 35.40
C ILE A 700 -28.56 -43.44 33.98
N LYS A 701 -29.50 -42.49 33.84
CA LYS A 701 -29.82 -41.87 32.54
C LYS A 701 -28.63 -41.09 31.96
N MET A 702 -27.90 -40.33 32.78
CA MET A 702 -26.71 -39.60 32.33
C MET A 702 -25.59 -40.55 31.87
N LYS A 703 -25.39 -41.68 32.58
CA LYS A 703 -24.39 -42.69 32.21
C LYS A 703 -24.73 -43.35 30.86
N SER A 704 -25.99 -43.71 30.64
CA SER A 704 -26.48 -44.25 29.36
C SER A 704 -26.27 -43.28 28.18
N ILE A 705 -26.52 -41.97 28.39
CA ILE A 705 -26.26 -40.94 27.37
C ILE A 705 -24.76 -40.82 27.09
N LEU A 706 -23.92 -40.90 28.13
CA LEU A 706 -22.48 -40.81 28.00
C LEU A 706 -21.91 -41.96 27.17
N ASP A 707 -22.33 -43.19 27.45
CA ASP A 707 -21.88 -44.38 26.72
C ASP A 707 -22.30 -44.34 25.23
N ARG A 708 -23.51 -43.85 24.95
CA ARG A 708 -23.99 -43.64 23.57
C ARG A 708 -23.14 -42.61 22.81
N THR A 709 -22.83 -41.48 23.43
CA THR A 709 -22.02 -40.42 22.81
C THR A 709 -20.55 -40.79 22.62
N LEU A 710 -20.00 -41.65 23.49
CA LEU A 710 -18.66 -42.22 23.32
C LEU A 710 -18.60 -43.21 22.15
N GLY A 711 -19.63 -44.05 21.99
CA GLY A 711 -19.77 -44.94 20.84
C GLY A 711 -19.87 -44.18 19.49
N GLU A 712 -20.67 -43.11 19.45
CA GLU A 712 -20.77 -42.24 18.26
C GLU A 712 -19.46 -41.52 17.94
N ASN A 713 -18.73 -41.05 18.95
CA ASN A 713 -17.40 -40.45 18.74
C ASN A 713 -16.39 -41.45 18.17
N ALA A 714 -16.40 -42.71 18.62
CA ALA A 714 -15.54 -43.75 18.07
C ALA A 714 -15.88 -44.05 16.60
N ARG A 715 -17.17 -44.10 16.27
CA ARG A 715 -17.65 -44.26 14.88
C ARG A 715 -17.25 -43.08 13.98
N LEU A 716 -17.41 -41.85 14.45
CA LEU A 716 -17.03 -40.64 13.70
C LEU A 716 -15.52 -40.52 13.49
N LYS A 717 -14.71 -40.92 14.47
CA LYS A 717 -13.24 -40.99 14.32
C LYS A 717 -12.81 -41.95 13.21
N ARG A 718 -13.45 -43.12 13.09
CA ARG A 718 -13.16 -44.10 12.02
C ARG A 718 -13.56 -43.59 10.63
N LEU A 719 -14.62 -42.79 10.53
CA LEU A 719 -15.06 -42.15 9.29
C LEU A 719 -14.12 -41.02 8.84
N LEU A 720 -13.55 -40.27 9.78
CA LEU A 720 -12.62 -39.17 9.50
C LEU A 720 -11.24 -39.62 9.00
N THR A 721 -10.81 -40.85 9.32
CA THR A 721 -9.47 -41.34 8.96
C THR A 721 -9.39 -41.97 7.58
N HIS A 722 -10.50 -42.34 6.94
CA HIS A 722 -10.42 -43.25 5.78
C HIS A 722 -10.73 -42.70 4.39
N THR A 723 -11.38 -41.54 4.16
CA THR A 723 -11.91 -41.32 2.79
C THR A 723 -11.85 -39.94 2.11
N THR A 724 -11.38 -38.82 2.69
CA THR A 724 -11.65 -37.51 2.00
C THR A 724 -10.53 -36.49 1.75
N ASN A 725 -9.28 -36.64 2.22
CA ASN A 725 -8.41 -35.45 2.30
C ASN A 725 -7.10 -35.41 1.51
N ARG A 726 -6.70 -36.41 0.70
CA ARG A 726 -5.41 -36.29 -0.03
C ARG A 726 -5.55 -35.77 -1.47
N ALA A 727 -6.48 -36.33 -2.24
CA ALA A 727 -6.69 -35.92 -3.64
C ALA A 727 -7.37 -34.54 -3.76
N SER A 728 -8.32 -34.23 -2.87
CA SER A 728 -9.00 -32.92 -2.83
C SER A 728 -8.04 -31.79 -2.43
N LEU A 729 -7.13 -32.03 -1.48
CA LEU A 729 -6.11 -31.05 -1.09
C LEU A 729 -5.09 -30.81 -2.21
N GLN A 730 -4.68 -31.85 -2.94
CA GLN A 730 -3.78 -31.69 -4.08
C GLN A 730 -4.45 -30.94 -5.25
N SER A 731 -5.73 -31.22 -5.52
CA SER A 731 -6.52 -30.48 -6.51
C SER A 731 -6.66 -29.00 -6.14
N LEU A 732 -7.02 -28.68 -4.89
CA LEU A 732 -7.11 -27.30 -4.41
C LEU A 732 -5.76 -26.57 -4.39
N GLN A 733 -4.65 -27.28 -4.17
CA GLN A 733 -3.32 -26.70 -4.26
C GLN A 733 -2.93 -26.37 -5.71
N SER A 734 -3.25 -27.24 -6.66
CA SER A 734 -3.04 -26.97 -8.09
C SER A 734 -3.91 -25.82 -8.60
N GLU A 735 -5.16 -25.73 -8.15
CA GLU A 735 -6.07 -24.64 -8.49
C GLU A 735 -5.62 -23.30 -7.91
N ASN A 736 -5.11 -23.28 -6.66
CA ASN A 736 -4.54 -22.07 -6.07
C ASN A 736 -3.27 -21.59 -6.80
N ARG A 737 -2.44 -22.49 -7.34
CA ARG A 737 -1.28 -22.10 -8.17
C ARG A 737 -1.74 -21.45 -9.46
N ARG A 738 -2.67 -22.10 -10.17
CA ARG A 738 -3.26 -21.59 -11.41
C ARG A 738 -3.93 -20.22 -11.23
N LEU A 739 -4.62 -20.01 -10.11
CA LEU A 739 -5.27 -18.72 -9.82
C LEU A 739 -4.26 -17.61 -9.51
N ARG A 740 -3.11 -17.92 -8.90
CA ARG A 740 -2.03 -16.95 -8.67
C ARG A 740 -1.35 -16.54 -9.97
N GLU A 741 -1.04 -17.50 -10.83
CA GLU A 741 -0.47 -17.22 -12.17
C GLU A 741 -1.41 -16.33 -13.00
N ARG A 742 -2.73 -16.56 -12.94
CA ARG A 742 -3.72 -15.71 -13.62
C ARG A 742 -3.84 -14.31 -13.01
N LEU A 743 -3.62 -14.17 -11.70
CA LEU A 743 -3.63 -12.87 -11.04
C LEU A 743 -2.39 -12.06 -11.45
N GLU A 744 -1.22 -12.68 -11.43
CA GLU A 744 0.06 -12.09 -11.85
C GLU A 744 -0.01 -11.62 -13.32
N GLN A 745 -0.54 -12.45 -14.23
CA GLN A 745 -0.76 -12.07 -15.62
C GLN A 745 -1.75 -10.89 -15.80
N ALA A 746 -2.76 -10.80 -14.94
CA ALA A 746 -3.70 -9.68 -14.98
C ALA A 746 -3.09 -8.39 -14.42
N GLU A 747 -2.25 -8.50 -13.39
CA GLU A 747 -1.48 -7.37 -12.84
C GLU A 747 -0.48 -6.83 -13.87
N ASP A 748 0.24 -7.72 -14.58
CA ASP A 748 1.15 -7.32 -15.65
C ASP A 748 0.41 -6.68 -16.83
N ALA A 749 -0.74 -7.23 -17.25
CA ALA A 749 -1.54 -6.68 -18.34
C ALA A 749 -2.14 -5.31 -17.98
N THR A 750 -2.60 -5.12 -16.75
CA THR A 750 -3.11 -3.82 -16.29
C THR A 750 -2.00 -2.79 -16.10
N GLY A 751 -0.81 -3.23 -15.65
CA GLY A 751 0.40 -2.41 -15.61
C GLY A 751 0.82 -1.91 -16.99
N ALA A 752 0.83 -2.80 -17.99
CA ALA A 752 1.13 -2.45 -19.38
C ALA A 752 0.10 -1.46 -19.96
N ALA A 753 -1.20 -1.69 -19.75
CA ALA A 753 -2.25 -0.79 -20.23
C ALA A 753 -2.18 0.61 -19.57
N LEU A 754 -1.82 0.69 -18.29
CA LEU A 754 -1.60 1.97 -17.60
C LEU A 754 -0.37 2.71 -18.15
N ALA A 755 0.71 2.00 -18.46
CA ALA A 755 1.90 2.59 -19.07
C ALA A 755 1.61 3.12 -20.48
N GLU A 756 0.86 2.38 -21.30
CA GLU A 756 0.41 2.85 -22.62
C GLU A 756 -0.46 4.11 -22.51
N HIS A 757 -1.40 4.15 -21.57
CA HIS A 757 -2.24 5.32 -21.34
C HIS A 757 -1.42 6.54 -20.87
N GLN A 758 -0.37 6.34 -20.06
CA GLN A 758 0.53 7.42 -19.68
C GLN A 758 1.32 7.97 -20.88
N ILE A 759 1.87 7.08 -21.71
CA ILE A 759 2.59 7.47 -22.93
C ILE A 759 1.68 8.26 -23.87
N GLU A 760 0.42 7.85 -24.04
CA GLU A 760 -0.53 8.54 -24.91
C GLU A 760 -0.97 9.90 -24.36
N SER A 761 -1.14 9.99 -23.03
CA SER A 761 -1.36 11.26 -22.34
C SER A 761 -0.17 12.22 -22.52
N ASP A 762 1.05 11.74 -22.39
CA ASP A 762 2.26 12.54 -22.55
C ASP A 762 2.44 13.02 -23.99
N ARG A 763 2.12 12.18 -24.98
CA ARG A 763 2.07 12.58 -26.41
C ARG A 763 1.03 13.67 -26.65
N SER A 764 -0.16 13.51 -26.09
CA SER A 764 -1.25 14.49 -26.20
C SER A 764 -0.85 15.84 -25.57
N LEU A 765 -0.19 15.80 -24.42
CA LEU A 765 0.30 16.99 -23.73
C LEU A 765 1.45 17.66 -24.48
N ALA A 766 2.38 16.90 -25.05
CA ALA A 766 3.45 17.42 -25.91
C ALA A 766 2.87 18.08 -27.17
N HIS A 767 1.85 17.48 -27.80
CA HIS A 767 1.15 18.07 -28.94
C HIS A 767 0.47 19.39 -28.56
N LEU A 768 -0.26 19.43 -27.43
CA LEU A 768 -0.93 20.63 -26.94
C LEU A 768 0.07 21.75 -26.60
N THR A 769 1.22 21.39 -26.03
CA THR A 769 2.30 22.34 -25.73
C THR A 769 2.88 22.95 -27.01
N SER A 770 3.09 22.14 -28.05
CA SER A 770 3.53 22.60 -29.37
C SER A 770 2.52 23.56 -30.01
N GLU A 771 1.23 23.23 -29.98
CA GLU A 771 0.16 24.12 -30.46
C GLU A 771 0.10 25.44 -29.69
N TYR A 772 0.27 25.39 -28.37
CA TYR A 772 0.34 26.59 -27.53
C TYR A 772 1.55 27.48 -27.89
N ASP A 773 2.72 26.89 -28.12
CA ASP A 773 3.91 27.64 -28.52
C ASP A 773 3.77 28.26 -29.91
N LYS A 774 3.10 27.58 -30.86
CA LYS A 774 2.73 28.16 -32.17
C LYS A 774 1.82 29.37 -32.00
N LEU A 775 0.76 29.26 -31.19
CA LEU A 775 -0.16 30.36 -30.89
C LEU A 775 0.55 31.54 -30.23
N ARG A 776 1.47 31.26 -29.30
CA ARG A 776 2.30 32.28 -28.65
C ARG A 776 3.21 33.00 -29.64
N ALA A 777 3.85 32.28 -30.56
CA ALA A 777 4.67 32.87 -31.61
C ALA A 777 3.84 33.75 -32.56
N GLN A 778 2.64 33.31 -32.93
CA GLN A 778 1.71 34.12 -33.74
C GLN A 778 1.28 35.40 -33.02
N LEU A 779 0.93 35.32 -31.73
CA LEU A 779 0.59 36.49 -30.91
C LEU A 779 1.76 37.48 -30.80
N LEU A 780 2.98 36.99 -30.59
CA LEU A 780 4.18 37.83 -30.59
C LEU A 780 4.37 38.53 -31.94
N LYS A 781 4.16 37.83 -33.06
CA LYS A 781 4.23 38.42 -34.40
C LYS A 781 3.19 39.53 -34.59
N VAL A 782 1.95 39.33 -34.16
CA VAL A 782 0.89 40.35 -34.20
C VAL A 782 1.27 41.55 -33.33
N PHE A 783 1.83 41.32 -32.14
CA PHE A 783 2.25 42.39 -31.25
C PHE A 783 3.39 43.23 -31.83
N LEU A 784 4.37 42.57 -32.48
CA LEU A 784 5.47 43.24 -33.17
C LEU A 784 4.97 44.05 -34.39
N LEU A 785 4.05 43.49 -35.18
CA LEU A 785 3.43 44.19 -36.30
C LEU A 785 2.63 45.42 -35.83
N LYS A 786 1.87 45.29 -34.74
CA LYS A 786 1.15 46.41 -34.13
C LYS A 786 2.11 47.50 -33.66
N ARG A 787 3.21 47.13 -33.00
CA ARG A 787 4.24 48.08 -32.55
C ARG A 787 4.96 48.77 -33.71
N ALA A 788 5.17 48.06 -34.82
CA ALA A 788 5.74 48.64 -36.04
C ALA A 788 4.76 49.62 -36.70
N TYR A 789 3.47 49.27 -36.75
CA TYR A 789 2.40 50.14 -37.23
C TYR A 789 2.28 51.41 -36.37
N ASP A 790 2.30 51.27 -35.05
CA ASP A 790 2.25 52.41 -34.11
C ASP A 790 3.49 53.30 -34.23
N LYS A 791 4.68 52.74 -34.53
CA LYS A 791 5.87 53.55 -34.82
C LYS A 791 5.77 54.28 -36.16
N TRP A 792 5.13 53.67 -37.15
CA TRP A 792 4.98 54.27 -38.48
C TRP A 792 3.93 55.39 -38.47
N SER A 793 2.83 55.22 -37.73
CA SER A 793 1.77 56.24 -37.59
C SER A 793 2.19 57.47 -36.76
N PHE A 794 3.18 57.34 -35.87
CA PHE A 794 3.77 58.47 -35.14
C PHE A 794 4.99 59.10 -35.84
N GLY A 795 5.55 58.46 -36.86
CA GLY A 795 6.73 58.95 -37.60
C GLY A 795 6.42 59.81 -38.83
N SER A 796 5.16 59.85 -39.29
CA SER A 796 4.70 60.63 -40.44
C SER A 796 4.09 61.99 -40.07
N GLY A 797 4.32 62.44 -38.84
CA GLY A 797 3.91 63.75 -38.33
C GLY A 797 5.09 64.59 -37.86
N VAL A 798 6.11 64.78 -38.72
CA VAL A 798 7.08 65.90 -38.70
C VAL A 798 7.40 66.27 -40.14
#